data_AF-A0A6G0MSI4-F1
#
_entry.id   AF-A0A6G0MSI4-F1
#
_cell.length_a   1.000
_cell.length_b   1.000
_cell.length_c   1.000
_cell.angle_alpha   90.00
_cell.angle_beta   90.00
_cell.angle_gamma   90.00
#
_symmetry.space_group_name_H-M   'P 1'
#
loop_
_entity.id
_entity.type
_entity.pdbx_description
1 polymer ?
#
loop_
_entity_poly.entity_id
_entity_poly.type
_entity_poly.pdbx_seq_one_letter_code
_entity_poly.pdbx_strand_id
1 'polypeptide(L)'
;MDRLERLQRMLLPSAQSDQSAGPFDVEELRDLVFRGIPETDTSPRITPSSTSKTSTDTASDLLRPRAWHMLLGVVKGDPREWTDQLRCRREDYQKWKRDLVGGTSCQRANGAARTEAEHHGDIFLMKEIEKDVFRTRSELPLFSSGGIAQQQMLYILFVFTKLHPDIGYVQGMNEILAPIVYVCSSNPAAVWASEVEADAYHIFASVMASLQMLYARTQENPLSGADLQMSRLTKLLRQHDAALWQHLNSVGLTPDLYSFRWYMTLLAREFSMPDTLRVWDALLADPKRFSFLHYVNCALIRSQRNFLLLHGFTTDLKRLQNLQSSHLDISKLLLSAEEMRQLDRNLDQAAANSQTHSPPRHRHRRRSRQHTDALLPVGAPEFAQNQRKSPSSRRVNHEMGKGKNRIPDNWVDVAKMGTLVGASLFLPLRVPLDAKYLPQFENKMDEIWTPSHFLEAQEAQNLNVKMVIDLTNTTKYYNGQEEFKDSGVQYVKLPIEGFNGPPAAKDVVKFMRIVDDFVPKNPEAAIAVHCTHGLNRTGYLITNYLVVRMAYTVTEALEAFWMARPPGLIKHMYVEELYRRLGRGEEVQLPELPAWASAKYSKKAKKGKRGSHADRVKLDVAMMKKVLSTATCGLKTSFGLKGVGVKLNVTVIAANGSRVSTMDCHHKKRLLYADTDSRWLVTWFLFEYLLAECWRHHVPVIILFLV
;
A
#
# COMPACT_ATOMS: atom_id res chain seq x y z
N MET A 1 33.08 -37.57 8.52
CA MET A 1 32.18 -37.52 7.36
C MET A 1 32.34 -36.16 6.75
N ASP A 2 32.73 -36.11 5.49
CA ASP A 2 32.80 -34.85 4.77
C ASP A 2 31.38 -34.24 4.65
N ARG A 3 31.27 -32.91 4.64
CA ARG A 3 29.98 -32.20 4.59
C ARG A 3 29.16 -32.64 3.38
N LEU A 4 29.83 -32.84 2.24
CA LEU A 4 29.23 -33.30 1.00
C LEU A 4 28.62 -34.70 1.14
N GLU A 5 29.36 -35.65 1.74
CA GLU A 5 28.86 -37.00 1.99
C GLU A 5 27.60 -37.00 2.87
N ARG A 6 27.57 -36.11 3.87
CA ARG A 6 26.43 -35.98 4.79
C ARG A 6 25.19 -35.45 4.05
N LEU A 7 25.34 -34.39 3.24
CA LEU A 7 24.28 -33.89 2.36
C LEU A 7 23.79 -34.96 1.38
N GLN A 8 24.70 -35.71 0.75
CA GLN A 8 24.36 -36.80 -0.17
C GLN A 8 23.54 -37.88 0.51
N ARG A 9 23.90 -38.33 1.71
CA ARG A 9 23.13 -39.35 2.44
C ARG A 9 21.74 -38.88 2.83
N MET A 10 21.60 -37.61 3.22
CA MET A 10 20.30 -37.05 3.59
C MET A 10 19.40 -36.87 2.36
N LEU A 11 19.91 -36.30 1.28
CA LEU A 11 19.09 -35.88 0.14
C LEU A 11 18.96 -36.97 -0.94
N LEU A 12 19.88 -37.93 -0.99
CA LEU A 12 19.93 -38.99 -2.01
C LEU A 12 20.07 -40.38 -1.34
N PRO A 13 19.13 -40.80 -0.47
CA PRO A 13 19.25 -42.09 0.18
C PRO A 13 19.18 -43.23 -0.85
N SER A 14 20.09 -44.20 -0.74
CA SER A 14 20.06 -45.39 -1.59
C SER A 14 18.87 -46.28 -1.24
N ALA A 15 18.30 -46.97 -2.23
CA ALA A 15 17.19 -47.91 -2.02
C ALA A 15 17.53 -49.07 -1.06
N GLN A 16 18.82 -49.32 -0.83
CA GLN A 16 19.36 -50.37 0.05
C GLN A 16 19.86 -49.82 1.40
N SER A 17 19.70 -48.53 1.69
CA SER A 17 20.14 -47.94 2.96
C SER A 17 19.25 -48.40 4.13
N ASP A 18 19.94 -48.87 5.16
CA ASP A 18 19.48 -49.50 6.39
C ASP A 18 18.19 -48.89 6.96
N GLN A 19 17.20 -49.73 7.29
CA GLN A 19 15.96 -49.34 7.99
C GLN A 19 16.23 -48.79 9.43
N SER A 20 17.50 -48.67 9.81
CA SER A 20 18.01 -48.12 11.06
C SER A 20 18.27 -46.61 11.02
N ALA A 21 18.16 -45.95 9.86
CA ALA A 21 18.28 -44.50 9.77
C ALA A 21 17.13 -43.83 10.54
N GLY A 22 17.47 -43.04 11.56
CA GLY A 22 16.51 -42.27 12.36
C GLY A 22 15.69 -41.28 11.53
N PRO A 23 14.71 -40.59 12.15
CA PRO A 23 13.87 -39.62 11.44
C PRO A 23 14.71 -38.54 10.75
N PHE A 24 14.28 -38.10 9.57
CA PHE A 24 14.99 -37.09 8.79
C PHE A 24 15.17 -35.78 9.59
N ASP A 25 16.43 -35.44 9.91
CA ASP A 25 16.76 -34.24 10.68
C ASP A 25 16.81 -33.00 9.79
N VAL A 26 15.74 -32.21 9.83
CA VAL A 26 15.63 -30.96 9.05
C VAL A 26 16.58 -29.88 9.56
N GLU A 27 16.87 -29.84 10.86
CA GLU A 27 17.77 -28.82 11.44
C GLU A 27 19.22 -29.08 11.03
N GLU A 28 19.61 -30.36 10.98
CA GLU A 28 20.90 -30.74 10.42
C GLU A 28 21.02 -30.32 8.94
N LEU A 29 19.99 -30.56 8.13
CA LEU A 29 19.98 -30.13 6.73
C LEU A 29 20.15 -28.61 6.63
N ARG A 30 19.39 -27.85 7.43
CA ARG A 30 19.48 -26.39 7.46
C ARG A 30 20.91 -25.94 7.75
N ASP A 31 21.55 -26.49 8.77
CA ASP A 31 22.90 -26.11 9.14
C ASP A 31 23.94 -26.46 8.06
N LEU A 32 23.83 -27.63 7.42
CA LEU A 32 24.71 -28.02 6.31
C LEU A 32 24.54 -27.10 5.09
N VAL A 33 23.29 -26.79 4.71
CA VAL A 33 22.98 -25.93 3.55
C VAL A 33 23.34 -24.47 3.83
N PHE A 34 23.14 -23.97 5.06
CA PHE A 34 23.50 -22.60 5.45
C PHE A 34 25.01 -22.33 5.25
N ARG A 35 25.83 -23.34 5.54
CA ARG A 35 27.29 -23.32 5.30
C ARG A 35 27.68 -23.41 3.82
N GLY A 36 26.71 -23.62 2.93
CA GLY A 36 26.85 -23.64 1.48
C GLY A 36 26.92 -25.07 0.93
N ILE A 37 26.21 -25.30 -0.17
CA ILE A 37 26.29 -26.53 -0.95
C ILE A 37 27.50 -26.39 -1.90
N PRO A 38 28.49 -27.32 -1.86
CA PRO A 38 29.63 -27.29 -2.77
C PRO A 38 29.15 -27.25 -4.23
N GLU A 39 29.69 -26.32 -5.03
CA GLU A 39 29.43 -26.32 -6.46
C GLU A 39 30.29 -27.39 -7.14
N THR A 40 29.65 -28.23 -7.96
CA THR A 40 30.32 -28.89 -9.07
C THR A 40 30.53 -27.85 -10.15
N ASP A 41 31.75 -27.78 -10.69
CA ASP A 41 32.22 -26.82 -11.68
C ASP A 41 31.51 -27.04 -13.04
N THR A 42 30.22 -26.78 -13.13
CA THR A 42 29.42 -27.02 -14.34
C THR A 42 28.35 -25.95 -14.52
N SER A 43 28.66 -24.98 -15.38
CA SER A 43 27.60 -24.28 -16.12
C SER A 43 26.69 -25.31 -16.82
N PRO A 44 25.36 -25.13 -16.85
CA PRO A 44 24.47 -26.02 -17.58
C PRO A 44 24.84 -26.01 -19.07
N ARG A 45 25.47 -27.10 -19.56
CA ARG A 45 25.84 -27.24 -20.97
C ARG A 45 24.61 -27.64 -21.78
N ILE A 46 24.32 -26.85 -22.80
CA ILE A 46 23.16 -27.00 -23.70
C ILE A 46 23.40 -28.07 -24.78
N THR A 47 24.59 -28.69 -24.83
CA THR A 47 24.93 -29.69 -25.85
C THR A 47 25.24 -31.07 -25.22
N PRO A 48 24.74 -32.17 -25.82
CA PRO A 48 25.11 -33.52 -25.41
C PRO A 48 26.52 -33.83 -25.92
N SER A 49 27.56 -33.39 -25.22
CA SER A 49 28.93 -33.85 -25.50
C SER A 49 29.25 -35.10 -24.68
N SER A 50 29.68 -36.15 -25.38
CA SER A 50 29.91 -37.54 -24.95
C SER A 50 31.06 -37.79 -23.96
N THR A 51 31.46 -36.83 -23.13
CA THR A 51 32.42 -37.08 -22.04
C THR A 51 31.68 -37.61 -20.82
N SER A 52 31.95 -38.87 -20.44
CA SER A 52 31.32 -39.56 -19.31
C SER A 52 31.46 -38.77 -18.01
N LYS A 53 30.37 -38.21 -17.49
CA LYS A 53 30.31 -37.73 -16.10
C LYS A 53 30.53 -38.91 -15.16
N THR A 54 31.31 -38.72 -14.09
CA THR A 54 31.40 -39.72 -13.02
C THR A 54 30.07 -39.76 -12.23
N SER A 55 29.74 -40.88 -11.60
CA SER A 55 28.50 -41.01 -10.79
C SER A 55 28.43 -40.02 -9.62
N THR A 56 29.59 -39.56 -9.14
CA THR A 56 29.73 -38.55 -8.08
C THR A 56 29.35 -37.14 -8.54
N ASP A 57 29.67 -36.77 -9.78
CA ASP A 57 29.36 -35.42 -10.31
C ASP A 57 27.85 -35.23 -10.52
N THR A 58 27.19 -36.27 -11.04
CA THR A 58 25.73 -36.27 -11.24
C THR A 58 24.93 -36.26 -9.94
N ALA A 59 25.48 -36.80 -8.85
CA ALA A 59 24.85 -36.76 -7.53
C ALA A 59 24.92 -35.35 -6.91
N SER A 60 26.04 -34.64 -7.07
CA SER A 60 26.19 -33.27 -6.54
C SER A 60 25.23 -32.29 -7.20
N ASP A 61 25.01 -32.43 -8.52
CA ASP A 61 24.08 -31.60 -9.31
C ASP A 61 22.62 -31.67 -8.78
N LEU A 62 22.26 -32.72 -8.03
CA LEU A 62 20.93 -32.94 -7.46
C LEU A 62 20.75 -32.40 -6.04
N LEU A 63 21.83 -32.06 -5.34
CA LEU A 63 21.76 -31.66 -3.93
C LEU A 63 21.00 -30.36 -3.74
N ARG A 64 21.36 -29.31 -4.49
CA ARG A 64 20.72 -28.00 -4.37
C ARG A 64 19.23 -28.01 -4.73
N PRO A 65 18.80 -28.61 -5.87
CA PRO A 65 17.38 -28.76 -6.17
C PRO A 65 16.63 -29.45 -5.03
N ARG A 66 17.10 -30.61 -4.54
CA ARG A 66 16.41 -31.36 -3.48
C ARG A 66 16.38 -30.62 -2.15
N ALA A 67 17.48 -29.98 -1.77
CA ALA A 67 17.54 -29.15 -0.58
C ALA A 67 16.51 -28.02 -0.64
N TRP A 68 16.42 -27.30 -1.76
CA TRP A 68 15.49 -26.18 -1.91
C TRP A 68 14.03 -26.64 -1.87
N HIS A 69 13.69 -27.76 -2.52
CA HIS A 69 12.33 -28.34 -2.43
C HIS A 69 11.94 -28.63 -0.98
N MET A 70 12.83 -29.22 -0.19
CA MET A 70 12.57 -29.55 1.22
C MET A 70 12.51 -28.29 2.10
N LEU A 71 13.48 -27.39 1.98
CA LEU A 71 13.57 -26.17 2.80
C LEU A 71 12.40 -25.20 2.57
N LEU A 72 11.83 -25.20 1.36
CA LEU A 72 10.62 -24.44 1.02
C LEU A 72 9.33 -25.20 1.33
N GLY A 73 9.40 -26.46 1.73
CA GLY A 73 8.24 -27.29 2.06
C GLY A 73 7.42 -27.72 0.84
N VAL A 74 8.03 -27.71 -0.35
CA VAL A 74 7.43 -28.29 -1.57
C VAL A 74 7.30 -29.81 -1.37
N VAL A 75 8.34 -30.44 -0.84
CA VAL A 75 8.31 -31.82 -0.35
C VAL A 75 8.46 -31.83 1.18
N LYS A 76 7.95 -32.88 1.83
CA LYS A 76 8.01 -33.05 3.28
C LYS A 76 8.25 -34.53 3.63
N GLY A 77 8.72 -34.79 4.85
CA GLY A 77 8.90 -36.16 5.34
C GLY A 77 10.08 -36.88 4.71
N ASP A 78 9.96 -38.20 4.57
CA ASP A 78 11.03 -39.09 4.11
C ASP A 78 11.43 -38.77 2.64
N PRO A 79 12.72 -38.58 2.33
CA PRO A 79 13.20 -38.38 0.96
C PRO A 79 12.80 -39.46 -0.05
N ARG A 80 12.46 -40.67 0.41
CA ARG A 80 11.96 -41.76 -0.43
C ARG A 80 10.58 -41.46 -1.02
N GLU A 81 9.78 -40.64 -0.35
CA GLU A 81 8.42 -40.25 -0.79
C GLU A 81 8.42 -39.01 -1.69
N TRP A 82 9.53 -38.26 -1.75
CA TRP A 82 9.58 -36.98 -2.46
C TRP A 82 9.28 -37.12 -3.95
N THR A 83 9.68 -38.24 -4.58
CA THR A 83 9.42 -38.49 -6.00
C THR A 83 7.92 -38.53 -6.30
N ASP A 84 7.14 -39.23 -5.47
CA ASP A 84 5.69 -39.32 -5.64
C ASP A 84 5.00 -37.97 -5.34
N GLN A 85 5.46 -37.24 -4.31
CA GLN A 85 4.96 -35.89 -4.01
C GLN A 85 5.21 -34.92 -5.17
N LEU A 86 6.40 -34.94 -5.77
CA LEU A 86 6.74 -34.12 -6.93
C LEU A 86 5.90 -34.52 -8.15
N ARG A 87 5.67 -35.82 -8.39
CA ARG A 87 4.80 -36.29 -9.48
C ARG A 87 3.40 -35.65 -9.39
N CYS A 88 2.74 -35.75 -8.24
CA CYS A 88 1.41 -35.17 -8.06
C CYS A 88 1.39 -33.65 -8.29
N ARG A 89 2.39 -32.94 -7.77
CA ARG A 89 2.53 -31.48 -7.98
C ARG A 89 2.77 -31.09 -9.44
N ARG A 90 3.56 -31.90 -10.16
CA ARG A 90 3.81 -31.68 -11.59
C ARG A 90 2.51 -31.82 -12.38
N GLU A 91 1.66 -32.80 -12.04
CA GLU A 91 0.34 -32.97 -12.66
C GLU A 91 -0.57 -31.75 -12.44
N ASP A 92 -0.59 -31.20 -11.23
CA ASP A 92 -1.35 -29.97 -10.92
C ASP A 92 -0.92 -28.80 -11.80
N TYR A 93 0.40 -28.56 -11.91
CA TYR A 93 0.93 -27.50 -12.76
C TYR A 93 0.58 -27.70 -14.23
N GLN A 94 0.73 -28.93 -14.75
CA GLN A 94 0.39 -29.22 -16.14
C GLN A 94 -1.11 -29.02 -16.41
N LYS A 95 -1.98 -29.31 -15.44
CA LYS A 95 -3.40 -28.99 -15.53
C LYS A 95 -3.63 -27.48 -15.63
N TRP A 96 -3.08 -26.67 -14.73
CA TRP A 96 -3.22 -25.21 -14.79
C TRP A 96 -2.65 -24.61 -16.07
N LYS A 97 -1.49 -25.09 -16.53
CA LYS A 97 -0.88 -24.64 -17.78
C LYS A 97 -1.78 -24.91 -18.98
N ARG A 98 -2.34 -26.12 -19.10
CA ARG A 98 -3.30 -26.45 -20.16
C ARG A 98 -4.53 -25.53 -20.10
N ASP A 99 -5.04 -25.28 -18.90
CA ASP A 99 -6.23 -24.45 -18.70
C ASP A 99 -6.00 -22.97 -18.99
N LEU A 100 -4.78 -22.46 -18.80
CA LEU A 100 -4.46 -21.02 -18.81
C LEU A 100 -3.67 -20.56 -20.05
N VAL A 101 -2.77 -21.37 -20.62
CA VAL A 101 -1.82 -20.91 -21.67
C VAL A 101 -2.30 -21.18 -23.11
N GLY A 102 -3.34 -22.00 -23.34
CA GLY A 102 -3.86 -22.31 -24.68
C GLY A 102 -4.48 -21.11 -25.44
N GLY A 103 -4.30 -21.04 -26.77
CA GLY A 103 -4.69 -19.93 -27.65
C GLY A 103 -6.20 -19.73 -27.88
N THR A 104 -6.56 -18.86 -28.84
CA THR A 104 -7.90 -18.31 -29.19
C THR A 104 -9.10 -19.25 -29.22
N SER A 105 -8.93 -20.58 -29.24
CA SER A 105 -10.02 -21.57 -29.24
C SER A 105 -10.03 -22.49 -28.02
N CYS A 106 -9.27 -22.22 -26.95
CA CYS A 106 -9.28 -23.09 -25.78
C CYS A 106 -10.62 -22.94 -25.02
N GLN A 107 -11.46 -23.95 -25.17
CA GLN A 107 -12.44 -24.24 -24.13
C GLN A 107 -11.65 -24.49 -22.85
N ARG A 108 -12.10 -23.90 -21.73
CA ARG A 108 -11.65 -24.28 -20.38
C ARG A 108 -11.80 -25.80 -20.25
N ALA A 109 -11.07 -26.47 -19.34
CA ALA A 109 -11.24 -27.92 -19.12
C ALA A 109 -12.69 -28.37 -18.81
N ASN A 110 -13.57 -27.43 -18.42
CA ASN A 110 -15.00 -27.64 -18.23
C ASN A 110 -15.88 -27.36 -19.47
N GLY A 111 -15.29 -27.13 -20.65
CA GLY A 111 -15.99 -26.87 -21.92
C GLY A 111 -16.39 -25.41 -22.17
N ALA A 112 -16.23 -24.49 -21.20
CA ALA A 112 -16.64 -23.09 -21.38
C ALA A 112 -15.66 -22.30 -22.27
N ALA A 113 -16.19 -21.51 -23.21
CA ALA A 113 -15.37 -20.62 -24.04
C ALA A 113 -14.80 -19.46 -23.21
N ARG A 114 -13.55 -19.07 -23.51
CA ARG A 114 -12.98 -17.81 -22.97
C ARG A 114 -13.66 -16.62 -23.63
N THR A 115 -13.89 -15.56 -22.86
CA THR A 115 -14.39 -14.30 -23.41
C THR A 115 -13.28 -13.58 -24.21
N GLU A 116 -13.66 -12.80 -25.21
CA GLU A 116 -12.70 -11.98 -25.96
C GLU A 116 -11.92 -11.02 -25.05
N ALA A 117 -12.57 -10.43 -24.04
CA ALA A 117 -11.94 -9.51 -23.11
C ALA A 117 -10.84 -10.20 -22.26
N GLU A 118 -11.10 -11.42 -21.77
CA GLU A 118 -10.10 -12.23 -21.06
C GLU A 118 -8.92 -12.58 -21.98
N HIS A 119 -9.21 -12.97 -23.24
CA HIS A 119 -8.18 -13.31 -24.20
C HIS A 119 -7.25 -12.13 -24.53
N HIS A 120 -7.81 -10.94 -24.76
CA HIS A 120 -7.02 -9.73 -24.98
C HIS A 120 -6.20 -9.34 -23.74
N GLY A 121 -6.76 -9.49 -22.53
CA GLY A 121 -6.05 -9.27 -21.28
C GLY A 121 -4.88 -10.24 -21.07
N ASP A 122 -5.07 -11.52 -21.40
CA ASP A 122 -4.03 -12.54 -21.32
C ASP A 122 -2.88 -12.22 -22.30
N ILE A 123 -3.19 -11.83 -23.54
CA ILE A 123 -2.16 -11.41 -24.52
C ILE A 123 -1.36 -10.22 -24.00
N PHE A 124 -2.03 -9.21 -23.42
CA PHE A 124 -1.34 -8.04 -22.89
C PHE A 124 -0.40 -8.41 -21.74
N LEU A 125 -0.89 -9.23 -20.80
CA LEU A 125 -0.09 -9.71 -19.67
C LEU A 125 1.11 -10.55 -20.13
N MET A 126 0.91 -11.49 -21.06
CA MET A 126 2.01 -12.30 -21.61
C MET A 126 3.08 -11.41 -22.26
N LYS A 127 2.69 -10.38 -23.02
CA LYS A 127 3.63 -9.42 -23.61
C LYS A 127 4.36 -8.57 -22.57
N GLU A 128 3.72 -8.25 -21.45
CA GLU A 128 4.37 -7.53 -20.34
C GLU A 128 5.45 -8.41 -19.70
N ILE A 129 5.13 -9.66 -19.38
CA ILE A 129 6.05 -10.64 -18.81
C ILE A 129 7.20 -10.94 -19.78
N GLU A 130 6.89 -11.15 -21.07
CA GLU A 130 7.86 -11.49 -22.10
C GLU A 130 8.95 -10.42 -22.24
N LYS A 131 8.61 -9.13 -22.15
CA LYS A 131 9.60 -8.04 -22.20
C LYS A 131 10.65 -8.14 -21.09
N ASP A 132 10.24 -8.55 -19.90
CA ASP A 132 11.14 -8.70 -18.77
C ASP A 132 11.95 -9.99 -18.87
N VAL A 133 11.30 -11.10 -19.21
CA VAL A 133 11.95 -12.41 -19.41
C VAL A 133 13.03 -12.34 -20.49
N PHE A 134 12.76 -11.65 -21.61
CA PHE A 134 13.68 -11.54 -22.75
C PHE A 134 15.05 -10.96 -22.37
N ARG A 135 15.08 -10.04 -21.40
CA ARG A 135 16.30 -9.38 -20.91
C ARG A 135 16.84 -9.96 -19.60
N THR A 136 16.23 -11.02 -19.06
CA THR A 136 16.63 -11.60 -17.77
C THR A 136 17.85 -12.49 -17.95
N ARG A 137 18.96 -12.15 -17.28
CA ARG A 137 20.20 -12.96 -17.26
C ARG A 137 20.69 -13.42 -18.64
N SER A 138 20.49 -12.59 -19.67
CA SER A 138 20.82 -12.91 -21.06
C SER A 138 22.31 -13.17 -21.30
N GLU A 139 23.17 -12.79 -20.36
CA GLU A 139 24.60 -13.12 -20.34
C GLU A 139 24.88 -14.62 -20.14
N LEU A 140 23.93 -15.38 -19.57
CA LEU A 140 24.06 -16.81 -19.35
C LEU A 140 23.48 -17.60 -20.52
N PRO A 141 24.17 -18.64 -21.03
CA PRO A 141 23.69 -19.43 -22.17
C PRO A 141 22.28 -20.00 -21.99
N LEU A 142 21.92 -20.41 -20.76
CA LEU A 142 20.60 -20.96 -20.44
C LEU A 142 19.44 -20.00 -20.74
N PHE A 143 19.65 -18.70 -20.55
CA PHE A 143 18.63 -17.65 -20.73
C PHE A 143 18.81 -16.87 -22.04
N SER A 144 19.55 -17.44 -22.99
CA SER A 144 19.69 -16.86 -24.32
C SER A 144 18.32 -16.69 -25.02
N SER A 145 18.22 -15.65 -25.83
CA SER A 145 16.97 -15.28 -26.51
C SER A 145 16.38 -16.44 -27.30
N GLY A 146 15.10 -16.74 -27.07
CA GLY A 146 14.38 -17.81 -27.76
C GLY A 146 14.66 -19.22 -27.22
N GLY A 147 15.42 -19.34 -26.13
CA GLY A 147 15.66 -20.61 -25.44
C GLY A 147 14.45 -21.14 -24.67
N ILE A 148 14.46 -22.44 -24.39
CA ILE A 148 13.40 -23.14 -23.62
C ILE A 148 13.19 -22.49 -22.25
N ALA A 149 14.25 -22.05 -21.58
CA ALA A 149 14.17 -21.43 -20.25
C ALA A 149 13.35 -20.13 -20.26
N GLN A 150 13.48 -19.28 -21.29
CA GLN A 150 12.66 -18.07 -21.41
C GLN A 150 11.18 -18.41 -21.58
N GLN A 151 10.87 -19.41 -22.40
CA GLN A 151 9.49 -19.88 -22.57
C GLN A 151 8.91 -20.46 -21.28
N GLN A 152 9.68 -21.28 -20.56
CA GLN A 152 9.30 -21.80 -19.24
C GLN A 152 9.03 -20.66 -18.26
N MET A 153 9.92 -19.66 -18.18
CA MET A 153 9.76 -18.51 -17.30
C MET A 153 8.50 -17.71 -17.62
N LEU A 154 8.23 -17.47 -18.91
CA LEU A 154 7.00 -16.80 -19.36
C LEU A 154 5.76 -17.53 -18.86
N TYR A 155 5.70 -18.86 -19.05
CA TYR A 155 4.55 -19.65 -18.63
C TYR A 155 4.40 -19.76 -17.12
N ILE A 156 5.50 -19.96 -16.38
CA ILE A 156 5.47 -19.99 -14.91
C ILE A 156 4.94 -18.67 -14.35
N LEU A 157 5.48 -17.53 -14.80
CA LEU A 157 5.06 -16.21 -14.33
C LEU A 157 3.62 -15.91 -14.72
N PHE A 158 3.20 -16.29 -15.93
CA PHE A 158 1.82 -16.12 -16.38
C PHE A 158 0.86 -16.97 -15.54
N VAL A 159 1.11 -18.27 -15.41
CA VAL A 159 0.28 -19.19 -14.61
C VAL A 159 0.22 -18.72 -13.15
N PHE A 160 1.34 -18.35 -12.54
CA PHE A 160 1.36 -17.79 -11.20
C PHE A 160 0.49 -16.54 -11.09
N THR A 161 0.65 -15.60 -12.01
CA THR A 161 -0.12 -14.34 -12.02
C THR A 161 -1.63 -14.59 -12.13
N LYS A 162 -2.04 -15.56 -12.95
CA LYS A 162 -3.46 -15.93 -13.10
C LYS A 162 -4.03 -16.61 -11.86
N LEU A 163 -3.22 -17.38 -11.14
CA LEU A 163 -3.62 -18.06 -9.91
C LEU A 163 -3.58 -17.15 -8.68
N HIS A 164 -2.80 -16.07 -8.71
CA HIS A 164 -2.61 -15.11 -7.61
C HIS A 164 -2.94 -13.67 -8.03
N PRO A 165 -4.22 -13.34 -8.33
CA PRO A 165 -4.61 -12.02 -8.82
C PRO A 165 -4.40 -10.88 -7.80
N ASP A 166 -4.30 -11.20 -6.51
CA ASP A 166 -3.99 -10.28 -5.41
C ASP A 166 -2.55 -9.75 -5.46
N ILE A 167 -1.63 -10.55 -5.99
CA ILE A 167 -0.24 -10.18 -6.25
C ILE A 167 -0.12 -9.61 -7.66
N GLY A 168 -0.64 -10.36 -8.64
CA GLY A 168 -0.46 -10.08 -10.06
C GLY A 168 1.00 -10.31 -10.52
N TYR A 169 1.32 -9.84 -11.72
CA TYR A 169 2.71 -9.71 -12.15
C TYR A 169 3.30 -8.39 -11.65
N VAL A 170 4.54 -8.44 -11.15
CA VAL A 170 5.32 -7.29 -10.73
C VAL A 170 6.74 -7.43 -11.30
N GLN A 171 7.20 -6.40 -12.01
CA GLN A 171 8.56 -6.36 -12.56
C GLN A 171 9.60 -6.64 -11.46
N GLY A 172 10.50 -7.59 -11.73
CA GLY A 172 11.46 -8.13 -10.75
C GLY A 172 11.18 -9.58 -10.36
N MET A 173 9.93 -10.06 -10.48
CA MET A 173 9.59 -11.48 -10.28
C MET A 173 10.34 -12.42 -11.23
N ASN A 174 10.60 -11.96 -12.46
CA ASN A 174 11.45 -12.64 -13.44
C ASN A 174 12.88 -12.88 -12.93
N GLU A 175 13.45 -11.95 -12.17
CA GLU A 175 14.81 -12.06 -11.60
C GLU A 175 14.84 -13.01 -10.39
N ILE A 176 13.73 -13.18 -9.68
CA ILE A 176 13.56 -14.22 -8.63
C ILE A 176 13.42 -15.60 -9.28
N LEU A 177 12.69 -15.70 -10.38
CA LEU A 177 12.46 -16.98 -11.05
C LEU A 177 13.73 -17.53 -11.73
N ALA A 178 14.60 -16.67 -12.26
CA ALA A 178 15.79 -17.11 -12.99
C ALA A 178 16.72 -18.04 -12.17
N PRO A 179 17.15 -17.72 -10.94
CA PRO A 179 17.94 -18.64 -10.11
C PRO A 179 17.25 -19.99 -9.87
N ILE A 180 15.92 -19.99 -9.72
CA ILE A 180 15.13 -21.21 -9.51
C ILE A 180 15.14 -22.08 -10.76
N VAL A 181 14.88 -21.50 -11.93
CA VAL A 181 14.93 -22.22 -13.21
C VAL A 181 16.35 -22.73 -13.49
N TYR A 182 17.38 -21.94 -13.15
CA TYR A 182 18.77 -22.36 -13.26
C TYR A 182 19.04 -23.62 -12.43
N VAL A 183 18.70 -23.61 -11.14
CA VAL A 183 18.86 -24.77 -10.24
C VAL A 183 18.06 -25.98 -10.73
N CYS A 184 16.81 -25.79 -11.13
CA CYS A 184 15.98 -26.90 -11.61
C CYS A 184 16.48 -27.48 -12.93
N SER A 185 17.07 -26.65 -13.80
CA SER A 185 17.64 -27.08 -15.08
C SER A 185 18.97 -27.81 -14.93
N SER A 186 19.68 -27.60 -13.81
CA SER A 186 20.88 -28.35 -13.48
C SER A 186 20.61 -29.80 -13.06
N ASN A 187 19.35 -30.22 -12.91
CA ASN A 187 18.97 -31.57 -12.54
C ASN A 187 19.07 -32.54 -13.75
N PRO A 188 20.10 -33.42 -13.83
CA PRO A 188 20.21 -34.40 -14.93
C PRO A 188 19.13 -35.48 -14.90
N ALA A 189 18.39 -35.64 -13.80
CA ALA A 189 17.28 -36.58 -13.66
C ALA A 189 15.93 -35.99 -14.12
N ALA A 190 15.86 -34.71 -14.47
CA ALA A 190 14.70 -34.15 -15.15
C ALA A 190 14.70 -34.67 -16.60
N VAL A 191 14.05 -35.82 -16.82
CA VAL A 191 13.97 -36.51 -18.11
C VAL A 191 13.29 -35.64 -19.17
N TRP A 192 12.52 -34.63 -18.75
CA TRP A 192 11.76 -33.74 -19.62
C TRP A 192 11.77 -32.28 -19.14
N ALA A 193 11.90 -31.33 -20.08
CA ALA A 193 11.80 -29.90 -19.82
C ALA A 193 10.49 -29.48 -19.11
N SER A 194 9.43 -30.28 -19.22
CA SER A 194 8.15 -30.06 -18.55
C SER A 194 8.19 -30.27 -17.04
N GLU A 195 9.10 -31.12 -16.54
CA GLU A 195 9.28 -31.35 -15.10
C GLU A 195 10.04 -30.20 -14.45
N VAL A 196 11.09 -29.70 -15.11
CA VAL A 196 11.86 -28.51 -14.68
C VAL A 196 10.93 -27.32 -14.50
N GLU A 197 10.03 -27.10 -15.46
CA GLU A 197 9.07 -25.98 -15.42
C GLU A 197 8.13 -26.08 -14.22
N ALA A 198 7.58 -27.27 -13.96
CA ALA A 198 6.64 -27.50 -12.88
C ALA A 198 7.32 -27.42 -11.50
N ASP A 199 8.50 -28.02 -11.34
CA ASP A 199 9.29 -27.94 -10.10
C ASP A 199 9.65 -26.47 -9.80
N ALA A 200 10.11 -25.73 -10.81
CA ALA A 200 10.41 -24.32 -10.69
C ALA A 200 9.18 -23.49 -10.30
N TYR A 201 7.99 -23.79 -10.84
CA TYR A 201 6.75 -23.14 -10.43
C TYR A 201 6.47 -23.33 -8.93
N HIS A 202 6.57 -24.55 -8.39
CA HIS A 202 6.24 -24.81 -6.98
C HIS A 202 7.27 -24.20 -6.02
N ILE A 203 8.55 -24.21 -6.38
CA ILE A 203 9.59 -23.48 -5.64
C ILE A 203 9.30 -21.98 -5.67
N PHE A 204 9.02 -21.43 -6.86
CA PHE A 204 8.71 -20.01 -7.03
C PHE A 204 7.48 -19.59 -6.22
N ALA A 205 6.39 -20.35 -6.30
CA ALA A 205 5.17 -20.08 -5.54
C ALA A 205 5.42 -20.08 -4.02
N SER A 206 6.27 -20.98 -3.53
CA SER A 206 6.65 -21.04 -2.11
C SER A 206 7.48 -19.85 -1.67
N VAL A 207 8.40 -19.39 -2.53
CA VAL A 207 9.17 -18.14 -2.32
C VAL A 207 8.23 -16.93 -2.31
N MET A 208 7.35 -16.81 -3.31
CA MET A 208 6.42 -15.69 -3.41
C MET A 208 5.42 -15.65 -2.24
N ALA A 209 4.96 -16.79 -1.75
CA ALA A 209 4.12 -16.87 -0.55
C ALA A 209 4.86 -16.30 0.69
N SER A 210 6.15 -16.60 0.84
CA SER A 210 6.98 -16.04 1.91
C SER A 210 7.25 -14.52 1.72
N LEU A 211 7.13 -14.02 0.49
CA LEU A 211 7.26 -12.60 0.13
C LEU A 211 5.90 -11.90 -0.04
N GLN A 212 4.78 -12.54 0.29
CA GLN A 212 3.46 -12.00 -0.01
C GLN A 212 3.29 -10.58 0.55
N MET A 213 3.75 -10.31 1.77
CA MET A 213 3.67 -8.97 2.37
C MET A 213 4.46 -7.91 1.59
N LEU A 214 5.53 -8.29 0.89
CA LEU A 214 6.35 -7.40 0.07
C LEU A 214 5.66 -7.06 -1.28
N TYR A 215 4.95 -8.02 -1.88
CA TYR A 215 4.33 -7.89 -3.21
C TYR A 215 2.82 -7.66 -3.20
N ALA A 216 2.15 -7.89 -2.07
CA ALA A 216 0.70 -7.77 -1.97
C ALA A 216 0.26 -6.34 -2.27
N ARG A 217 -0.76 -6.22 -3.11
CA ARG A 217 -1.42 -4.94 -3.41
C ARG A 217 -2.38 -4.59 -2.27
N THR A 218 -1.86 -4.29 -1.08
CA THR A 218 -2.72 -3.92 0.05
C THR A 218 -3.25 -2.50 -0.12
N GLN A 219 -4.58 -2.36 -0.25
CA GLN A 219 -5.26 -1.06 -0.22
C GLN A 219 -5.30 -0.47 1.21
N GLU A 220 -5.03 -1.28 2.24
CA GLU A 220 -5.37 -0.97 3.65
C GLU A 220 -4.18 -0.65 4.58
N ASN A 221 -2.91 -0.86 4.17
CA ASN A 221 -1.75 -0.71 5.06
C ASN A 221 -0.88 0.54 4.76
N PRO A 222 -0.64 1.48 5.71
CA PRO A 222 0.15 2.71 5.52
C PRO A 222 1.50 2.60 4.85
N LEU A 223 2.22 1.55 5.19
CA LEU A 223 3.55 1.28 4.67
C LEU A 223 3.42 0.14 3.67
N SER A 224 3.98 0.31 2.47
CA SER A 224 4.16 -0.84 1.60
C SER A 224 5.06 -1.86 2.29
N GLY A 225 4.95 -3.14 1.94
CA GLY A 225 5.84 -4.15 2.50
C GLY A 225 7.31 -3.82 2.30
N ALA A 226 7.64 -3.11 1.21
CA ALA A 226 8.96 -2.58 0.94
C ALA A 226 9.36 -1.52 1.97
N ASP A 227 8.53 -0.51 2.24
CA ASP A 227 8.81 0.55 3.24
C ASP A 227 9.15 -0.04 4.61
N LEU A 228 8.45 -1.11 5.00
CA LEU A 228 8.76 -1.85 6.23
C LEU A 228 10.15 -2.50 6.17
N GLN A 229 10.55 -3.08 5.03
CA GLN A 229 11.89 -3.65 4.87
C GLN A 229 12.98 -2.58 4.94
N MET A 230 12.79 -1.44 4.27
CA MET A 230 13.72 -0.31 4.31
C MET A 230 13.86 0.24 5.74
N SER A 231 12.75 0.40 6.47
CA SER A 231 12.79 0.85 7.87
C SER A 231 13.59 -0.10 8.78
N ARG A 232 13.42 -1.41 8.59
CA ARG A 232 14.20 -2.43 9.33
C ARG A 232 15.69 -2.36 9.00
N LEU A 233 16.04 -2.17 7.73
CA LEU A 233 17.42 -2.00 7.30
C LEU A 233 18.07 -0.76 7.92
N THR A 234 17.37 0.38 7.93
CA THR A 234 17.83 1.62 8.57
C THR A 234 18.13 1.39 10.05
N LYS A 235 17.25 0.69 10.76
CA LYS A 235 17.42 0.40 12.19
C LYS A 235 18.63 -0.50 12.44
N LEU A 236 18.78 -1.56 11.66
CA LEU A 236 19.94 -2.47 11.77
C LEU A 236 21.25 -1.76 11.46
N LEU A 237 21.30 -0.94 10.41
CA LEU A 237 22.51 -0.19 10.10
C LEU A 237 22.88 0.78 11.22
N ARG A 238 21.90 1.50 11.78
CA ARG A 238 22.14 2.38 12.94
C ARG A 238 22.67 1.62 14.16
N GLN A 239 22.16 0.41 14.40
CA GLN A 239 22.56 -0.43 15.54
C GLN A 239 23.98 -0.99 15.37
N HIS A 240 24.34 -1.43 14.17
CA HIS A 240 25.60 -2.14 13.90
C HIS A 240 26.72 -1.24 13.34
N ASP A 241 26.40 -0.06 12.80
CA ASP A 241 27.35 0.97 12.35
C ASP A 241 26.71 2.37 12.35
N ALA A 242 26.54 2.94 13.54
CA ALA A 242 25.89 4.25 13.73
C ALA A 242 26.58 5.39 12.96
N ALA A 243 27.92 5.33 12.83
CA ALA A 243 28.70 6.34 12.12
C ALA A 243 28.43 6.30 10.61
N LEU A 244 28.41 5.10 10.01
CA LEU A 244 28.05 4.93 8.60
C LEU A 244 26.60 5.33 8.35
N TRP A 245 25.67 4.95 9.23
CA TRP A 245 24.28 5.38 9.16
C TRP A 245 24.13 6.91 9.22
N GLN A 246 24.81 7.57 10.14
CA GLN A 246 24.80 9.04 10.25
C GLN A 246 25.35 9.70 8.99
N HIS A 247 26.46 9.19 8.45
CA HIS A 247 27.04 9.69 7.22
C HIS A 247 26.03 9.60 6.08
N LEU A 248 25.49 8.42 5.79
CA LEU A 248 24.53 8.22 4.69
C LEU A 248 23.31 9.15 4.81
N ASN A 249 22.78 9.35 6.03
CA ASN A 249 21.70 10.31 6.25
C ASN A 249 22.13 11.76 6.01
N SER A 250 23.34 12.14 6.44
CA SER A 250 23.85 13.51 6.27
C SER A 250 24.03 13.88 4.79
N VAL A 251 24.34 12.91 3.93
CA VAL A 251 24.40 13.11 2.48
C VAL A 251 23.05 12.94 1.78
N GLY A 252 21.97 12.65 2.52
CA GLY A 252 20.63 12.47 1.98
C GLY A 252 20.40 11.12 1.28
N LEU A 253 21.21 10.11 1.59
CA LEU A 253 21.16 8.80 0.95
C LEU A 253 20.33 7.82 1.79
N THR A 254 19.05 7.70 1.45
CA THR A 254 18.09 6.83 2.13
C THR A 254 18.00 5.43 1.49
N PRO A 255 17.67 4.37 2.25
CA PRO A 255 17.65 3.00 1.73
C PRO A 255 16.73 2.72 0.55
N ASP A 256 15.64 3.46 0.37
CA ASP A 256 14.75 3.34 -0.79
C ASP A 256 15.45 3.59 -2.13
N LEU A 257 16.51 4.42 -2.14
CA LEU A 257 17.24 4.77 -3.36
C LEU A 257 18.12 3.63 -3.90
N TYR A 258 18.56 2.70 -3.04
CA TYR A 258 19.51 1.64 -3.43
C TYR A 258 19.03 0.22 -3.07
N SER A 259 18.34 0.05 -1.95
CA SER A 259 17.99 -1.28 -1.41
C SER A 259 16.61 -1.79 -1.84
N PHE A 260 15.76 -0.95 -2.45
CA PHE A 260 14.45 -1.40 -2.96
C PHE A 260 14.60 -2.60 -3.91
N ARG A 261 15.52 -2.50 -4.87
CA ARG A 261 15.83 -3.59 -5.81
C ARG A 261 16.38 -4.83 -5.12
N TRP A 262 17.16 -4.67 -4.04
CA TRP A 262 17.73 -5.78 -3.28
C TRP A 262 16.65 -6.64 -2.66
N TYR A 263 15.61 -6.02 -2.08
CA TYR A 263 14.46 -6.74 -1.53
C TYR A 263 13.59 -7.35 -2.64
N MET A 264 13.24 -6.56 -3.66
CA MET A 264 12.34 -6.97 -4.75
C MET A 264 12.94 -8.00 -5.71
N THR A 265 14.22 -8.34 -5.57
CA THR A 265 14.87 -9.37 -6.39
C THR A 265 15.67 -10.36 -5.55
N LEU A 266 15.57 -10.30 -4.22
CA LEU A 266 16.35 -11.10 -3.28
C LEU A 266 17.85 -11.11 -3.62
N LEU A 267 18.39 -9.93 -3.90
CA LEU A 267 19.77 -9.67 -4.32
C LEU A 267 20.21 -10.34 -5.63
N ALA A 268 19.33 -11.02 -6.37
CA ALA A 268 19.70 -11.68 -7.62
C ALA A 268 20.37 -10.68 -8.59
N ARG A 269 19.82 -9.48 -8.75
CA ARG A 269 20.40 -8.43 -9.60
C ARG A 269 21.80 -7.97 -9.21
N GLU A 270 22.20 -8.15 -7.95
CA GLU A 270 23.45 -7.58 -7.42
C GLU A 270 24.64 -8.52 -7.56
N PHE A 271 24.40 -9.80 -7.84
CA PHE A 271 25.41 -10.85 -7.80
C PHE A 271 25.43 -11.70 -9.06
N SER A 272 26.56 -12.39 -9.27
CA SER A 272 26.67 -13.45 -10.27
C SER A 272 25.72 -14.61 -9.93
N MET A 273 25.47 -15.53 -10.85
CA MET A 273 24.60 -16.67 -10.56
C MET A 273 25.14 -17.53 -9.40
N PRO A 274 26.42 -17.96 -9.38
CA PRO A 274 27.00 -18.71 -8.24
C PRO A 274 26.84 -17.99 -6.89
N ASP A 275 27.16 -16.70 -6.85
CA ASP A 275 27.05 -15.88 -5.65
C ASP A 275 25.59 -15.74 -5.19
N THR A 276 24.65 -15.59 -6.14
CA THR A 276 23.21 -15.57 -5.86
C THR A 276 22.77 -16.88 -5.22
N LEU A 277 23.17 -18.03 -5.79
CA LEU A 277 22.83 -19.34 -5.25
C LEU A 277 23.42 -19.54 -3.85
N ARG A 278 24.66 -19.10 -3.61
CA ARG A 278 25.29 -19.18 -2.29
C ARG A 278 24.55 -18.36 -1.23
N VAL A 279 24.12 -17.14 -1.58
CA VAL A 279 23.29 -16.31 -0.68
C VAL A 279 21.94 -16.99 -0.43
N TRP A 280 21.31 -17.52 -1.46
CA TRP A 280 20.02 -18.18 -1.36
C TRP A 280 20.06 -19.48 -0.55
N ASP A 281 21.14 -20.26 -0.63
CA ASP A 281 21.35 -21.43 0.23
C ASP A 281 21.26 -21.01 1.72
N ALA A 282 21.88 -19.89 2.11
CA ALA A 282 21.80 -19.37 3.47
C ALA A 282 20.40 -18.81 3.82
N LEU A 283 19.77 -18.07 2.90
CA LEU A 283 18.43 -17.52 3.13
C LEU A 283 17.36 -18.61 3.27
N LEU A 284 17.41 -19.67 2.46
CA LEU A 284 16.39 -20.72 2.48
C LEU A 284 16.61 -21.72 3.62
N ALA A 285 17.87 -21.93 4.02
CA ALA A 285 18.21 -22.71 5.20
C ALA A 285 17.79 -22.03 6.50
N ASP A 286 17.79 -20.70 6.54
CA ASP A 286 17.41 -19.97 7.75
C ASP A 286 15.93 -20.18 8.10
N PRO A 287 15.58 -20.56 9.34
CA PRO A 287 14.19 -20.72 9.76
C PRO A 287 13.33 -19.45 9.64
N LYS A 288 13.94 -18.25 9.76
CA LYS A 288 13.28 -16.95 9.60
C LYS A 288 13.44 -16.38 8.18
N ARG A 289 14.06 -17.14 7.27
CA ARG A 289 14.26 -16.88 5.83
C ARG A 289 14.66 -15.44 5.52
N PHE A 290 13.74 -14.69 4.92
CA PHE A 290 13.97 -13.32 4.45
C PHE A 290 14.09 -12.29 5.58
N SER A 291 13.86 -12.67 6.84
CA SER A 291 14.31 -11.84 7.97
C SER A 291 15.84 -11.78 8.04
N PHE A 292 16.54 -12.88 7.67
CA PHE A 292 17.99 -12.90 7.61
C PHE A 292 18.55 -12.02 6.48
N LEU A 293 17.78 -11.80 5.40
CA LEU A 293 18.14 -10.89 4.31
C LEU A 293 18.43 -9.46 4.82
N HIS A 294 17.78 -9.01 5.89
CA HIS A 294 18.08 -7.71 6.48
C HIS A 294 19.52 -7.61 7.01
N TYR A 295 20.02 -8.68 7.63
CA TYR A 295 21.41 -8.77 8.09
C TYR A 295 22.39 -8.84 6.93
N VAL A 296 22.06 -9.60 5.88
CA VAL A 296 22.86 -9.67 4.65
C VAL A 296 22.96 -8.29 4.00
N ASN A 297 21.84 -7.57 3.84
CA ASN A 297 21.81 -6.21 3.30
C ASN A 297 22.59 -5.22 4.18
N CYS A 298 22.50 -5.34 5.51
CA CYS A 298 23.29 -4.51 6.42
C CYS A 298 24.79 -4.80 6.29
N ALA A 299 25.18 -6.07 6.19
CA ALA A 299 26.57 -6.49 5.99
C ALA A 299 27.11 -5.96 4.65
N LEU A 300 26.26 -5.93 3.63
CA LEU A 300 26.57 -5.44 2.29
C LEU A 300 26.88 -3.94 2.28
N ILE A 301 26.14 -3.15 3.05
CA ILE A 301 26.43 -1.71 3.22
C ILE A 301 27.74 -1.53 4.00
N ARG A 302 27.91 -2.28 5.10
CA ARG A 302 29.11 -2.22 5.95
C ARG A 302 30.37 -2.67 5.22
N SER A 303 30.28 -3.60 4.27
CA SER A 303 31.44 -4.00 3.46
C SER A 303 31.95 -2.88 2.56
N GLN A 304 31.11 -1.89 2.25
CA GLN A 304 31.48 -0.70 1.47
C GLN A 304 31.87 0.49 2.37
N ARG A 305 31.89 0.32 3.70
CA ARG A 305 32.07 1.39 4.68
C ARG A 305 33.23 2.35 4.36
N ASN A 306 34.41 1.80 4.10
CA ASN A 306 35.61 2.62 3.87
C ASN A 306 35.49 3.50 2.62
N PHE A 307 34.76 3.04 1.61
CA PHE A 307 34.46 3.82 0.42
C PHE A 307 33.40 4.89 0.72
N LEU A 308 32.28 4.47 1.32
CA LEU A 308 31.12 5.34 1.52
C LEU A 308 31.45 6.55 2.41
N LEU A 309 32.25 6.37 3.46
CA LEU A 309 32.60 7.47 4.37
C LEU A 309 33.51 8.55 3.76
N LEU A 310 34.12 8.28 2.61
CA LEU A 310 35.04 9.22 1.95
C LEU A 310 34.37 10.00 0.82
N HIS A 311 33.13 9.66 0.48
CA HIS A 311 32.46 10.12 -0.71
C HIS A 311 31.09 10.72 -0.36
N GLY A 312 30.40 11.21 -1.40
CA GLY A 312 29.12 11.87 -1.26
C GLY A 312 28.03 11.24 -2.11
N PHE A 313 26.81 11.79 -1.99
CA PHE A 313 25.56 11.25 -2.51
C PHE A 313 25.67 10.51 -3.86
N THR A 314 26.12 11.19 -4.92
CA THR A 314 26.15 10.62 -6.28
C THR A 314 27.10 9.43 -6.41
N THR A 315 28.27 9.50 -5.78
CA THR A 315 29.29 8.45 -5.86
C THR A 315 28.89 7.25 -5.02
N ASP A 316 28.36 7.50 -3.82
CA ASP A 316 27.87 6.46 -2.91
C ASP A 316 26.66 5.72 -3.48
N LEU A 317 25.71 6.45 -4.06
CA LEU A 317 24.54 5.87 -4.70
C LEU A 317 24.95 4.97 -5.86
N LYS A 318 25.88 5.44 -6.72
CA LYS A 318 26.42 4.62 -7.82
C LYS A 318 27.12 3.37 -7.31
N ARG A 319 27.86 3.46 -6.20
CA ARG A 319 28.54 2.31 -5.58
C ARG A 319 27.54 1.27 -5.08
N LEU A 320 26.50 1.71 -4.37
CA LEU A 320 25.46 0.83 -3.81
C LEU A 320 24.52 0.26 -4.89
N GLN A 321 24.31 0.97 -6.00
CA GLN A 321 23.50 0.46 -7.11
C GLN A 321 24.28 -0.45 -8.08
N ASN A 322 25.61 -0.56 -7.97
CA ASN A 322 26.46 -1.35 -8.87
C ASN A 322 27.50 -2.19 -8.12
N LEU A 323 27.02 -3.06 -7.23
CA LEU A 323 27.87 -3.85 -6.32
C LEU A 323 28.70 -4.95 -7.00
N GLN A 324 28.31 -5.39 -8.20
CA GLN A 324 29.06 -6.39 -8.99
C GLN A 324 30.53 -5.99 -9.24
N SER A 325 30.81 -4.69 -9.26
CA SER A 325 32.17 -4.14 -9.44
C SER A 325 33.09 -4.30 -8.23
N SER A 326 32.59 -4.77 -7.08
CA SER A 326 33.28 -4.65 -5.79
C SER A 326 34.03 -5.90 -5.28
N HIS A 327 34.16 -6.96 -6.09
CA HIS A 327 34.86 -8.22 -5.73
C HIS A 327 34.53 -8.71 -4.30
N LEU A 328 33.24 -8.79 -3.98
CA LEU A 328 32.78 -9.18 -2.65
C LEU A 328 32.95 -10.68 -2.43
N ASP A 329 33.56 -11.04 -1.30
CA ASP A 329 33.58 -12.41 -0.80
C ASP A 329 32.25 -12.72 -0.09
N ILE A 330 31.39 -13.49 -0.76
CA ILE A 330 30.06 -13.85 -0.25
C ILE A 330 30.15 -14.64 1.06
N SER A 331 31.19 -15.45 1.25
CA SER A 331 31.35 -16.20 2.49
C SER A 331 31.62 -15.27 3.67
N LYS A 332 32.49 -14.27 3.49
CA LYS A 332 32.73 -13.23 4.50
C LYS A 332 31.51 -12.36 4.75
N LEU A 333 30.76 -12.03 3.70
CA LEU A 333 29.52 -11.26 3.80
C LEU A 333 28.49 -11.98 4.69
N LEU A 334 28.27 -13.28 4.45
CA LEU A 334 27.33 -14.09 5.21
C LEU A 334 27.80 -14.33 6.65
N LEU A 335 29.10 -14.49 6.88
CA LEU A 335 29.67 -14.57 8.23
C LEU A 335 29.41 -13.27 9.01
N SER A 336 29.67 -12.12 8.41
CA SER A 336 29.40 -10.81 9.05
C SER A 336 27.91 -10.61 9.33
N ALA A 337 27.02 -11.05 8.44
CA ALA A 337 25.58 -11.04 8.68
C ALA A 337 25.17 -11.93 9.86
N GLU A 338 25.78 -13.11 9.99
CA GLU A 338 25.53 -14.03 11.08
C GLU A 338 26.01 -13.48 12.43
N GLU A 339 27.21 -12.90 12.47
CA GLU A 339 27.77 -12.28 13.67
C GLU A 339 26.86 -11.16 14.22
N MET A 340 26.38 -10.28 13.34
CA MET A 340 25.43 -9.21 13.73
C MET A 340 24.14 -9.81 14.33
N ARG A 341 23.61 -10.87 13.73
CA ARG A 341 22.39 -11.53 14.20
C ARG A 341 22.59 -12.21 15.54
N GLN A 342 23.73 -12.87 15.75
CA GLN A 342 24.05 -13.51 17.03
C GLN A 342 24.21 -12.47 18.13
N LEU A 343 24.86 -11.34 17.84
CA LEU A 343 24.98 -10.23 18.76
C LEU A 343 23.60 -9.74 19.22
N ASP A 344 22.67 -9.50 18.28
CA ASP A 344 21.32 -9.04 18.61
C ASP A 344 20.55 -10.08 19.45
N ARG A 345 20.64 -11.36 19.12
CA ARG A 345 20.01 -12.45 19.91
C ARG A 345 20.54 -12.49 21.33
N ASN A 346 21.86 -12.31 21.51
CA ASN A 346 22.49 -12.31 22.83
C ASN A 346 22.03 -11.11 23.67
N LEU A 347 21.89 -9.94 23.04
CA LEU A 347 21.36 -8.73 23.69
C LEU A 347 19.90 -8.91 24.11
N ASP A 348 19.06 -9.45 23.23
CA ASP A 348 17.65 -9.74 23.52
C ASP A 348 17.51 -10.74 24.69
N GLN A 349 18.33 -11.79 24.71
CA GLN A 349 18.33 -12.77 25.79
C GLN A 349 18.79 -12.17 27.13
N ALA A 350 19.82 -11.31 27.11
CA ALA A 350 20.30 -10.62 28.30
C ALA A 350 19.25 -9.64 28.86
N ALA A 351 18.52 -8.93 27.98
CA ALA A 351 17.42 -8.05 28.36
C ALA A 351 16.24 -8.82 28.96
N ALA A 352 15.86 -9.97 28.37
CA ALA A 352 14.81 -10.84 28.89
C ALA A 352 15.15 -11.38 30.29
N ASN A 353 16.39 -11.83 30.49
CA ASN A 353 16.86 -12.33 31.79
C ASN A 353 16.83 -11.22 32.87
N SER A 354 17.17 -9.97 32.50
CA SER A 354 17.19 -8.82 33.42
C SER A 354 15.78 -8.38 33.89
N GLN A 355 14.74 -8.60 33.09
CA GLN A 355 13.36 -8.24 33.46
C GLN A 355 12.72 -9.20 34.47
N THR A 356 13.27 -10.40 34.66
CA THR A 356 12.72 -11.41 35.59
C THR A 356 13.11 -11.20 37.06
N HIS A 357 14.02 -10.27 37.37
CA HIS A 357 14.56 -10.05 38.74
C HIS A 357 14.12 -8.75 39.44
N SER A 358 13.04 -8.08 39.00
CA SER A 358 12.51 -6.90 39.70
C SER A 358 11.40 -7.28 40.71
N PRO A 359 11.47 -6.88 42.01
CA PRO A 359 10.40 -7.17 42.97
C PRO A 359 9.17 -6.27 42.73
N PRO A 360 7.94 -6.72 43.10
CA PRO A 360 6.72 -6.04 42.70
C PRO A 360 6.52 -4.73 43.44
N ARG A 361 6.36 -3.63 42.68
CA ARG A 361 6.02 -2.30 43.21
C ARG A 361 4.55 -2.23 43.63
N HIS A 362 4.32 -1.92 44.91
CA HIS A 362 2.98 -1.69 45.47
C HIS A 362 2.24 -0.54 44.79
N ARG A 363 1.02 -0.82 44.33
CA ARG A 363 0.05 0.14 43.78
C ARG A 363 -0.54 1.01 44.90
N HIS A 364 -0.16 2.29 44.96
CA HIS A 364 -0.89 3.26 45.79
C HIS A 364 -2.16 3.75 45.08
N ARG A 365 -3.29 3.41 45.71
CA ARG A 365 -4.66 3.84 45.38
C ARG A 365 -4.86 5.28 45.89
N ARG A 366 -5.11 6.26 45.01
CA ARG A 366 -5.52 7.62 45.42
C ARG A 366 -7.01 7.85 45.19
N ARG A 367 -7.68 8.22 46.28
CA ARG A 367 -9.12 8.47 46.46
C ARG A 367 -9.56 9.79 45.84
N SER A 368 -10.83 9.85 45.45
CA SER A 368 -11.59 11.06 45.14
C SER A 368 -11.79 11.94 46.38
N ARG A 369 -11.92 13.26 46.19
CA ARG A 369 -12.59 14.19 47.12
C ARG A 369 -13.18 15.38 46.36
N GLN A 370 -14.41 15.72 46.72
CA GLN A 370 -15.24 16.84 46.25
C GLN A 370 -15.10 18.07 47.19
N HIS A 371 -15.34 19.26 46.61
CA HIS A 371 -15.94 20.52 47.12
C HIS A 371 -15.65 21.09 48.53
N THR A 372 -15.36 22.41 48.58
CA THR A 372 -16.08 23.43 49.41
C THR A 372 -15.79 24.87 48.91
N ASP A 373 -16.81 25.73 49.00
CA ASP A 373 -16.92 27.16 48.62
C ASP A 373 -16.40 28.18 49.66
N ALA A 374 -16.39 29.49 49.27
CA ALA A 374 -16.46 30.77 50.04
C ALA A 374 -15.25 31.72 49.79
N LEU A 375 -15.30 33.05 49.57
CA LEU A 375 -16.30 34.15 49.59
C LEU A 375 -15.69 35.41 48.88
N LEU A 376 -16.52 36.33 48.35
CA LEU A 376 -16.18 37.69 47.82
C LEU A 376 -16.24 38.77 48.94
N PRO A 377 -15.81 40.05 48.74
CA PRO A 377 -16.66 41.14 48.14
C PRO A 377 -15.91 42.24 47.33
N VAL A 378 -16.41 42.77 46.19
CA VAL A 378 -17.31 43.93 45.91
C VAL A 378 -16.58 45.18 45.37
N GLY A 379 -17.09 45.73 44.24
CA GLY A 379 -16.86 47.11 43.79
C GLY A 379 -17.06 47.36 42.29
N ALA A 380 -18.31 47.60 41.85
CA ALA A 380 -18.68 48.19 40.54
C ALA A 380 -19.24 49.61 40.76
N PRO A 381 -19.45 50.48 39.72
CA PRO A 381 -20.68 50.45 38.91
C PRO A 381 -20.53 50.87 37.41
N GLU A 382 -21.24 50.25 36.45
CA GLU A 382 -22.51 50.66 35.75
C GLU A 382 -22.30 51.58 34.53
N PHE A 383 -23.11 51.65 33.44
CA PHE A 383 -24.53 51.35 33.11
C PHE A 383 -24.62 50.92 31.61
N ALA A 384 -25.32 49.83 31.22
CA ALA A 384 -26.75 49.70 30.82
C ALA A 384 -27.10 50.27 29.42
N GLN A 385 -28.00 49.72 28.59
CA GLN A 385 -29.34 49.20 28.86
C GLN A 385 -29.88 48.20 27.79
N ASN A 386 -30.89 47.45 28.24
CA ASN A 386 -31.83 46.55 27.57
C ASN A 386 -32.60 47.13 26.36
N GLN A 387 -33.13 46.24 25.48
CA GLN A 387 -34.59 46.05 25.28
C GLN A 387 -34.99 44.94 24.28
N ARG A 388 -36.30 44.61 24.30
CA ARG A 388 -37.01 43.38 23.93
C ARG A 388 -37.63 43.37 22.50
N LYS A 389 -37.83 42.15 21.97
CA LYS A 389 -38.92 41.58 21.11
C LYS A 389 -39.59 42.37 19.94
N SER A 390 -39.41 41.86 18.69
CA SER A 390 -40.32 41.59 17.53
C SER A 390 -41.43 42.60 17.12
N PRO A 391 -41.81 42.81 15.82
CA PRO A 391 -42.10 41.75 14.82
C PRO A 391 -41.77 42.07 13.33
N SER A 392 -42.10 41.12 12.47
CA SER A 392 -41.90 41.09 11.01
C SER A 392 -42.44 42.30 10.22
N SER A 393 -41.69 42.78 9.22
CA SER A 393 -42.26 43.39 8.03
C SER A 393 -41.41 43.13 6.78
N ARG A 394 -42.10 42.68 5.73
CA ARG A 394 -41.65 42.53 4.34
C ARG A 394 -40.78 43.70 3.86
N ARG A 395 -39.75 43.44 3.05
CA ARG A 395 -39.37 44.25 1.88
C ARG A 395 -38.39 43.49 0.98
N VAL A 396 -38.87 43.10 -0.20
CA VAL A 396 -38.59 43.72 -1.52
C VAL A 396 -37.36 43.08 -2.16
N ASN A 397 -37.63 42.18 -3.10
CA ASN A 397 -36.66 41.74 -4.10
C ASN A 397 -36.29 42.96 -4.94
N HIS A 398 -35.12 43.54 -4.69
CA HIS A 398 -34.42 44.25 -5.75
C HIS A 398 -33.68 43.21 -6.58
N GLU A 399 -34.27 42.86 -7.72
CA GLU A 399 -33.53 42.27 -8.84
C GLU A 399 -32.49 43.30 -9.30
N MET A 400 -31.25 43.17 -8.82
CA MET A 400 -30.10 43.81 -9.45
C MET A 400 -29.60 42.93 -10.59
N GLY A 401 -29.52 43.54 -11.77
CA GLY A 401 -29.26 42.91 -13.06
C GLY A 401 -27.99 42.06 -13.14
N LYS A 402 -28.02 41.11 -14.08
CA LYS A 402 -26.93 40.19 -14.43
C LYS A 402 -25.75 40.93 -15.08
N GLY A 403 -24.89 41.55 -14.27
CA GLY A 403 -23.59 42.05 -14.72
C GLY A 403 -22.61 40.90 -15.01
N LYS A 404 -21.84 41.00 -16.12
CA LYS A 404 -20.88 39.97 -16.57
C LYS A 404 -19.72 39.68 -15.59
N ASN A 405 -19.43 40.59 -14.66
CA ASN A 405 -18.28 40.50 -13.74
C ASN A 405 -18.71 40.74 -12.29
N ARG A 406 -19.10 39.69 -11.55
CA ARG A 406 -19.42 39.77 -10.12
C ARG A 406 -18.28 39.15 -9.29
N ILE A 407 -17.94 39.76 -8.16
CA ILE A 407 -17.02 39.14 -7.19
C ILE A 407 -17.52 37.76 -6.75
N PRO A 408 -16.64 36.76 -6.53
CA PRO A 408 -17.09 35.43 -6.11
C PRO A 408 -17.84 35.47 -4.78
N ASP A 409 -18.88 34.65 -4.65
CA ASP A 409 -19.62 34.55 -3.38
C ASP A 409 -18.69 34.17 -2.22
N ASN A 410 -18.82 34.87 -1.10
CA ASN A 410 -18.03 34.66 0.13
C ASN A 410 -16.52 34.86 -0.07
N TRP A 411 -16.11 35.69 -1.05
CA TRP A 411 -14.69 35.96 -1.30
C TRP A 411 -14.06 36.85 -0.22
N VAL A 412 -14.83 37.81 0.31
CA VAL A 412 -14.40 38.66 1.44
C VAL A 412 -14.40 37.92 2.80
N ASP A 413 -15.13 36.80 2.90
CA ASP A 413 -15.24 36.02 4.15
C ASP A 413 -13.98 35.18 4.45
N VAL A 414 -12.96 35.24 3.59
CA VAL A 414 -11.65 34.60 3.77
C VAL A 414 -10.56 35.67 3.68
N ALA A 415 -9.56 35.58 4.56
CA ALA A 415 -8.44 36.53 4.60
C ALA A 415 -7.74 36.64 3.23
N LYS A 416 -7.05 37.75 2.96
CA LYS A 416 -6.35 37.98 1.69
C LYS A 416 -5.25 36.94 1.44
N MET A 417 -4.39 36.72 2.43
CA MET A 417 -3.23 35.84 2.39
C MET A 417 -3.12 35.03 3.69
N GLY A 418 -2.52 33.85 3.64
CA GLY A 418 -2.12 33.07 4.82
C GLY A 418 -0.66 33.32 5.21
N THR A 419 -0.07 32.38 5.93
CA THR A 419 1.38 32.32 6.20
C THR A 419 2.00 31.13 5.47
N LEU A 420 3.32 30.93 5.61
CA LEU A 420 3.97 29.71 5.11
C LEU A 420 3.40 28.46 5.81
N VAL A 421 3.18 27.39 5.04
CA VAL A 421 2.55 26.16 5.52
C VAL A 421 3.62 25.24 6.12
N GLY A 422 3.64 25.12 7.45
CA GLY A 422 4.61 24.30 8.17
C GLY A 422 6.05 24.68 7.82
N ALA A 423 6.91 23.68 7.59
CA ALA A 423 8.28 23.84 7.13
C ALA A 423 8.42 23.96 5.59
N SER A 424 7.32 24.16 4.86
CA SER A 424 7.33 24.24 3.40
C SER A 424 7.44 25.67 2.88
N LEU A 425 7.67 25.79 1.58
CA LEU A 425 7.72 27.07 0.87
C LEU A 425 6.34 27.56 0.40
N PHE A 426 5.24 26.88 0.75
CA PHE A 426 3.92 27.24 0.22
C PHE A 426 3.25 28.38 0.98
N LEU A 427 2.74 29.36 0.23
CA LEU A 427 1.97 30.49 0.72
C LEU A 427 0.55 30.50 0.12
N PRO A 428 -0.48 30.03 0.84
CA PRO A 428 -1.85 30.02 0.35
C PRO A 428 -2.52 31.40 0.44
N LEU A 429 -3.28 31.78 -0.59
CA LEU A 429 -4.00 33.06 -0.64
C LEU A 429 -5.35 32.95 -1.37
N ARG A 430 -6.24 33.93 -1.16
CA ARG A 430 -7.46 34.05 -1.99
C ARG A 430 -7.08 34.64 -3.35
N VAL A 431 -7.87 34.34 -4.39
CA VAL A 431 -7.59 34.86 -5.75
C VAL A 431 -7.57 36.39 -5.73
N PRO A 432 -6.51 37.05 -6.22
CA PRO A 432 -6.54 38.48 -6.48
C PRO A 432 -7.55 38.82 -7.58
N LEU A 433 -8.13 40.01 -7.52
CA LEU A 433 -9.06 40.52 -8.52
C LEU A 433 -8.46 41.77 -9.15
N ASP A 434 -8.40 41.83 -10.48
CA ASP A 434 -7.88 42.99 -11.19
C ASP A 434 -8.86 44.19 -11.19
N ALA A 435 -8.43 45.28 -11.83
CA ALA A 435 -9.09 46.57 -11.79
C ALA A 435 -10.60 46.54 -12.12
N LYS A 436 -11.07 45.59 -12.94
CA LYS A 436 -12.48 45.52 -13.34
C LYS A 436 -13.44 45.17 -12.21
N TYR A 437 -12.94 44.68 -11.07
CA TYR A 437 -13.75 44.40 -9.89
C TYR A 437 -13.74 45.54 -8.87
N LEU A 438 -12.86 46.55 -9.01
CA LEU A 438 -12.71 47.65 -8.05
C LEU A 438 -14.01 48.42 -7.74
N PRO A 439 -14.90 48.71 -8.72
CA PRO A 439 -16.16 49.40 -8.44
C PRO A 439 -17.09 48.65 -7.46
N GLN A 440 -16.89 47.34 -7.26
CA GLN A 440 -17.67 46.55 -6.31
C GLN A 440 -17.18 46.70 -4.85
N PHE A 441 -16.10 47.45 -4.62
CA PHE A 441 -15.50 47.69 -3.30
C PHE A 441 -15.73 49.12 -2.78
N GLU A 442 -16.62 49.91 -3.39
CA GLU A 442 -16.90 51.31 -3.02
C GLU A 442 -17.16 51.54 -1.52
N ASN A 443 -17.70 50.55 -0.81
CA ASN A 443 -17.96 50.61 0.64
C ASN A 443 -17.09 49.66 1.48
N LYS A 444 -16.02 49.08 0.90
CA LYS A 444 -15.12 48.08 1.50
C LYS A 444 -13.70 48.20 0.95
N MET A 445 -13.11 49.40 1.05
CA MET A 445 -11.78 49.69 0.48
C MET A 445 -10.68 48.82 1.11
N ASP A 446 -10.83 48.47 2.38
CA ASP A 446 -9.97 47.56 3.13
C ASP A 446 -9.97 46.13 2.55
N GLU A 447 -10.96 45.75 1.75
CA GLU A 447 -11.04 44.42 1.12
C GLU A 447 -10.40 44.35 -0.27
N ILE A 448 -9.90 45.46 -0.82
CA ILE A 448 -9.22 45.48 -2.12
C ILE A 448 -8.01 44.54 -2.07
N TRP A 449 -7.91 43.65 -3.06
CA TRP A 449 -6.84 42.65 -3.18
C TRP A 449 -6.58 42.35 -4.65
N THR A 450 -5.70 43.14 -5.27
CA THR A 450 -5.24 42.97 -6.65
C THR A 450 -3.87 42.26 -6.68
N PRO A 451 -3.38 41.81 -7.85
CA PRO A 451 -2.01 41.28 -7.97
C PRO A 451 -0.94 42.26 -7.43
N SER A 452 -1.07 43.56 -7.69
CA SER A 452 -0.16 44.59 -7.15
C SER A 452 -0.19 44.64 -5.62
N HIS A 453 -1.38 44.64 -5.01
CA HIS A 453 -1.50 44.58 -3.54
C HIS A 453 -0.88 43.31 -2.95
N PHE A 454 -0.91 42.19 -3.69
CA PHE A 454 -0.24 40.97 -3.28
C PHE A 454 1.29 41.11 -3.33
N LEU A 455 1.84 41.71 -4.40
CA LEU A 455 3.28 41.97 -4.51
C LEU A 455 3.80 42.88 -3.40
N GLU A 456 3.05 43.95 -3.09
CA GLU A 456 3.35 44.84 -1.97
C GLU A 456 3.27 44.10 -0.63
N ALA A 457 2.23 43.30 -0.41
CA ALA A 457 2.04 42.57 0.85
C ALA A 457 3.11 41.51 1.10
N GLN A 458 3.55 40.77 0.07
CA GLN A 458 4.60 39.75 0.23
C GLN A 458 5.98 40.38 0.42
N GLU A 459 6.22 41.56 -0.17
CA GLU A 459 7.46 42.32 0.01
C GLU A 459 7.53 42.91 1.42
N ALA A 460 6.45 43.53 1.89
CA ALA A 460 6.35 44.06 3.24
C ALA A 460 6.54 42.99 4.33
N GLN A 461 6.22 41.73 4.04
CA GLN A 461 6.41 40.59 4.93
C GLN A 461 7.71 39.82 4.66
N ASN A 462 8.56 40.28 3.74
CA ASN A 462 9.82 39.66 3.34
C ASN A 462 9.68 38.16 2.99
N LEU A 463 8.61 37.79 2.28
CA LEU A 463 8.28 36.38 2.01
C LEU A 463 9.05 35.79 0.82
N ASN A 464 9.76 36.63 0.06
CA ASN A 464 10.57 36.21 -1.10
C ASN A 464 9.79 35.28 -2.07
N VAL A 465 8.57 35.68 -2.43
CA VAL A 465 7.77 34.87 -3.36
C VAL A 465 8.37 34.98 -4.76
N LYS A 466 8.67 33.84 -5.39
CA LYS A 466 9.18 33.79 -6.77
C LYS A 466 8.32 32.97 -7.73
N MET A 467 7.25 32.34 -7.25
CA MET A 467 6.26 31.68 -8.11
C MET A 467 4.84 31.87 -7.60
N VAL A 468 3.88 32.03 -8.53
CA VAL A 468 2.44 32.00 -8.28
C VAL A 468 1.81 30.87 -9.10
N ILE A 469 1.12 29.94 -8.43
CA ILE A 469 0.36 28.85 -9.04
C ILE A 469 -1.14 29.16 -8.93
N ASP A 470 -1.77 29.47 -10.07
CA ASP A 470 -3.22 29.73 -10.17
C ASP A 470 -3.97 28.46 -10.55
N LEU A 471 -4.74 27.94 -9.60
CA LEU A 471 -5.53 26.71 -9.72
C LEU A 471 -6.94 26.93 -10.29
N THR A 472 -7.33 28.17 -10.58
CA THR A 472 -8.69 28.48 -11.02
C THR A 472 -8.94 27.99 -12.44
N ASN A 473 -10.06 27.29 -12.67
CA ASN A 473 -10.50 26.91 -14.02
C ASN A 473 -11.28 28.05 -14.71
N THR A 474 -10.69 29.23 -14.74
CA THR A 474 -11.20 30.43 -15.42
C THR A 474 -10.10 31.48 -15.48
N THR A 475 -10.10 32.34 -16.48
CA THR A 475 -9.18 33.48 -16.61
C THR A 475 -9.85 34.82 -16.29
N LYS A 476 -11.08 34.80 -15.75
CA LYS A 476 -11.87 36.01 -15.56
C LYS A 476 -11.41 36.89 -14.39
N TYR A 477 -10.56 36.41 -13.49
CA TYR A 477 -10.23 37.13 -12.25
C TYR A 477 -9.13 38.18 -12.44
N TYR A 478 -8.06 37.80 -13.11
CA TYR A 478 -6.96 38.67 -13.54
C TYR A 478 -6.16 37.98 -14.64
N ASN A 479 -5.32 38.72 -15.35
CA ASN A 479 -4.38 38.16 -16.32
C ASN A 479 -2.99 38.01 -15.68
N GLY A 480 -2.70 36.83 -15.14
CA GLY A 480 -1.44 36.62 -14.41
C GLY A 480 -0.18 36.74 -15.26
N GLN A 481 -0.26 36.46 -16.56
CA GLN A 481 0.89 36.65 -17.45
C GLN A 481 1.31 38.12 -17.55
N GLU A 482 0.34 39.03 -17.63
CA GLU A 482 0.61 40.47 -17.72
C GLU A 482 0.93 41.05 -16.34
N GLU A 483 0.14 40.72 -15.33
CA GLU A 483 0.24 41.30 -13.98
C GLU A 483 1.55 40.95 -13.25
N PHE A 484 2.17 39.80 -13.58
CA PHE A 484 3.42 39.37 -12.94
C PHE A 484 4.67 39.49 -13.83
N LYS A 485 4.54 39.92 -15.09
CA LYS A 485 5.61 39.91 -16.10
C LYS A 485 6.92 40.56 -15.63
N ASP A 486 6.81 41.73 -15.01
CA ASP A 486 7.96 42.56 -14.61
C ASP A 486 8.23 42.50 -13.10
N SER A 487 7.57 41.58 -12.38
CA SER A 487 7.66 41.45 -10.92
C SER A 487 8.79 40.52 -10.44
N GLY A 488 9.43 39.78 -11.35
CA GLY A 488 10.36 38.70 -10.99
C GLY A 488 9.69 37.47 -10.38
N VAL A 489 8.35 37.40 -10.39
CA VAL A 489 7.56 36.25 -9.94
C VAL A 489 7.08 35.43 -11.14
N GLN A 490 7.45 34.16 -11.19
CA GLN A 490 6.98 33.24 -12.24
C GLN A 490 5.49 32.92 -12.05
N TYR A 491 4.66 33.20 -13.05
CA TYR A 491 3.26 32.83 -13.04
C TYR A 491 2.99 31.49 -13.75
N VAL A 492 2.25 30.59 -13.09
CA VAL A 492 1.87 29.28 -13.62
C VAL A 492 0.37 29.07 -13.49
N LYS A 493 -0.32 28.87 -14.62
CA LYS A 493 -1.74 28.51 -14.67
C LYS A 493 -1.91 26.99 -14.68
N LEU A 494 -2.53 26.42 -13.65
CA LEU A 494 -2.89 24.99 -13.58
C LEU A 494 -4.41 24.84 -13.36
N PRO A 495 -5.23 24.85 -14.43
CA PRO A 495 -6.67 24.88 -14.28
C PRO A 495 -7.21 23.57 -13.69
N ILE A 496 -7.81 23.65 -12.48
CA ILE A 496 -8.41 22.48 -11.80
C ILE A 496 -9.93 22.53 -11.90
N GLU A 497 -10.53 21.46 -12.42
CA GLU A 497 -11.98 21.37 -12.59
C GLU A 497 -12.74 21.58 -11.27
N GLY A 498 -13.81 22.37 -11.32
CA GLY A 498 -14.64 22.66 -10.17
C GLY A 498 -15.78 21.65 -9.99
N PHE A 499 -16.31 21.58 -8.77
CA PHE A 499 -17.62 21.01 -8.41
C PHE A 499 -17.81 19.48 -8.45
N ASN A 500 -17.07 18.71 -9.27
CA ASN A 500 -17.34 17.28 -9.47
C ASN A 500 -16.56 16.31 -8.54
N GLY A 501 -15.59 16.79 -7.76
CA GLY A 501 -14.83 15.94 -6.85
C GLY A 501 -13.55 16.60 -6.33
N PRO A 502 -12.70 15.86 -5.58
CA PRO A 502 -11.31 16.23 -5.31
C PRO A 502 -10.50 16.36 -6.61
N PRO A 503 -9.39 17.14 -6.63
CA PRO A 503 -8.48 17.19 -7.77
C PRO A 503 -8.05 15.80 -8.27
N ALA A 504 -8.08 15.58 -9.59
CA ALA A 504 -7.77 14.29 -10.19
C ALA A 504 -6.29 13.93 -10.01
N ALA A 505 -5.96 12.64 -10.00
CA ALA A 505 -4.58 12.17 -9.82
C ALA A 505 -3.59 12.78 -10.82
N LYS A 506 -3.99 12.95 -12.09
CA LYS A 506 -3.18 13.62 -13.12
C LYS A 506 -2.83 15.07 -12.77
N ASP A 507 -3.73 15.77 -12.08
CA ASP A 507 -3.52 17.18 -11.72
C ASP A 507 -2.65 17.31 -10.47
N VAL A 508 -2.75 16.35 -9.54
CA VAL A 508 -1.82 16.21 -8.41
C VAL A 508 -0.39 15.99 -8.92
N VAL A 509 -0.20 15.08 -9.87
CA VAL A 509 1.13 14.80 -10.47
C VAL A 509 1.69 16.03 -11.18
N LYS A 510 0.85 16.77 -11.94
CA LYS A 510 1.28 18.02 -12.58
C LYS A 510 1.70 19.07 -11.56
N PHE A 511 0.92 19.24 -10.49
CA PHE A 511 1.26 20.17 -9.41
C PHE A 511 2.61 19.80 -8.77
N MET A 512 2.81 18.52 -8.43
CA MET A 512 4.08 18.04 -7.87
C MET A 512 5.26 18.35 -8.79
N ARG A 513 5.13 18.06 -10.09
CA ARG A 513 6.19 18.34 -11.06
C ARG A 513 6.55 19.82 -11.14
N ILE A 514 5.56 20.72 -11.16
CA ILE A 514 5.79 22.18 -11.19
C ILE A 514 6.63 22.61 -9.99
N VAL A 515 6.32 22.08 -8.81
CA VAL A 515 7.04 22.40 -7.57
C VAL A 515 8.43 21.75 -7.55
N ASP A 516 8.52 20.46 -7.89
CA ASP A 516 9.77 19.69 -7.93
C ASP A 516 10.78 20.27 -8.96
N ASP A 517 10.30 20.88 -10.04
CA ASP A 517 11.14 21.56 -11.05
C ASP A 517 11.61 22.96 -10.59
N PHE A 518 10.93 23.56 -9.60
CA PHE A 518 11.17 24.92 -9.13
C PHE A 518 12.03 24.98 -7.86
N VAL A 519 11.71 24.16 -6.85
CA VAL A 519 12.34 24.20 -5.52
C VAL A 519 13.87 24.01 -5.58
N PRO A 520 14.43 23.05 -6.33
CA PRO A 520 15.89 22.89 -6.41
C PRO A 520 16.63 24.11 -7.00
N LYS A 521 15.95 24.92 -7.81
CA LYS A 521 16.52 26.14 -8.41
C LYS A 521 16.33 27.37 -7.53
N ASN A 522 15.37 27.33 -6.60
CA ASN A 522 14.99 28.43 -5.74
C ASN A 522 14.69 27.92 -4.31
N PRO A 523 15.69 27.41 -3.58
CA PRO A 523 15.49 26.66 -2.34
C PRO A 523 14.91 27.49 -1.18
N GLU A 524 15.06 28.81 -1.22
CA GLU A 524 14.55 29.74 -0.20
C GLU A 524 13.38 30.60 -0.70
N ALA A 525 12.85 30.34 -1.90
CA ALA A 525 11.80 31.15 -2.49
C ALA A 525 10.42 30.57 -2.21
N ALA A 526 9.52 31.42 -1.71
CA ALA A 526 8.13 31.02 -1.47
C ALA A 526 7.34 30.84 -2.78
N ILE A 527 6.37 29.93 -2.73
CA ILE A 527 5.44 29.59 -3.81
C ILE A 527 4.04 29.96 -3.36
N ALA A 528 3.50 31.03 -3.95
CA ALA A 528 2.13 31.43 -3.74
C ALA A 528 1.16 30.51 -4.48
N VAL A 529 0.16 29.96 -3.81
CA VAL A 529 -0.80 29.02 -4.42
C VAL A 529 -2.22 29.44 -4.11
N HIS A 530 -3.07 29.58 -5.14
CA HIS A 530 -4.46 29.92 -4.91
C HIS A 530 -5.44 29.20 -5.84
N CYS A 531 -6.63 28.97 -5.31
CA CYS A 531 -7.84 28.75 -6.09
C CYS A 531 -8.74 29.98 -5.91
N THR A 532 -10.06 29.89 -6.05
CA THR A 532 -10.94 31.06 -5.84
C THR A 532 -10.84 31.62 -4.41
N HIS A 533 -10.87 30.76 -3.39
CA HIS A 533 -10.85 31.18 -1.98
C HIS A 533 -9.53 30.86 -1.26
N GLY A 534 -8.62 30.15 -1.93
CA GLY A 534 -7.37 29.68 -1.31
C GLY A 534 -7.54 28.53 -0.30
N LEU A 535 -8.71 27.91 -0.23
CA LEU A 535 -9.03 26.86 0.76
C LEU A 535 -8.95 25.46 0.14
N ASN A 536 -10.03 24.96 -0.48
CA ASN A 536 -10.13 23.52 -0.79
C ASN A 536 -9.14 22.97 -1.82
N ARG A 537 -9.01 23.57 -3.02
CA ARG A 537 -8.12 22.99 -4.06
C ARG A 537 -6.66 23.26 -3.72
N THR A 538 -6.38 24.48 -3.24
CA THR A 538 -5.10 24.91 -2.69
C THR A 538 -4.63 23.95 -1.60
N GLY A 539 -5.44 23.78 -0.55
CA GLY A 539 -5.12 22.91 0.56
C GLY A 539 -4.99 21.45 0.13
N TYR A 540 -5.89 20.93 -0.71
CA TYR A 540 -5.77 19.55 -1.17
C TYR A 540 -4.43 19.26 -1.89
N LEU A 541 -4.00 20.14 -2.79
CA LEU A 541 -2.74 19.98 -3.52
C LEU A 541 -1.51 20.21 -2.64
N ILE A 542 -1.54 21.21 -1.76
CA ILE A 542 -0.47 21.45 -0.79
C ILE A 542 -0.35 20.26 0.16
N THR A 543 -1.44 19.80 0.79
CA THR A 543 -1.43 18.63 1.69
C THR A 543 -0.92 17.38 0.97
N ASN A 544 -1.32 17.12 -0.29
CA ASN A 544 -0.75 16.02 -1.09
C ASN A 544 0.78 16.16 -1.21
N TYR A 545 1.28 17.35 -1.49
CA TYR A 545 2.73 17.58 -1.61
C TYR A 545 3.46 17.38 -0.27
N LEU A 546 2.95 17.96 0.81
CA LEU A 546 3.56 17.84 2.14
C LEU A 546 3.68 16.37 2.57
N VAL A 547 2.64 15.57 2.32
CA VAL A 547 2.65 14.15 2.67
C VAL A 547 3.60 13.37 1.77
N VAL A 548 3.51 13.55 0.45
CA VAL A 548 4.23 12.72 -0.52
C VAL A 548 5.71 13.12 -0.69
N ARG A 549 6.07 14.39 -0.45
CA ARG A 549 7.42 14.92 -0.67
C ARG A 549 8.12 15.38 0.59
N MET A 550 7.39 15.70 1.65
CA MET A 550 7.95 16.28 2.88
C MET A 550 7.69 15.43 4.12
N ALA A 551 7.19 14.20 3.94
CA ALA A 551 6.98 13.21 4.99
C ALA A 551 6.05 13.65 6.13
N TYR A 552 5.10 14.56 5.86
CA TYR A 552 4.03 14.86 6.81
C TYR A 552 3.02 13.69 6.84
N THR A 553 2.42 13.42 7.98
CA THR A 553 1.15 12.69 8.04
C THR A 553 0.01 13.55 7.46
N VAL A 554 -1.14 12.95 7.13
CA VAL A 554 -2.30 13.72 6.62
C VAL A 554 -2.82 14.67 7.69
N THR A 555 -2.86 14.24 8.95
CA THR A 555 -3.25 15.06 10.10
C THR A 555 -2.32 16.25 10.24
N GLU A 556 -1.00 16.04 10.28
CA GLU A 556 -0.01 17.13 10.38
C GLU A 556 -0.09 18.08 9.18
N ALA A 557 -0.26 17.55 7.96
CA ALA A 557 -0.34 18.39 6.77
C ALA A 557 -1.64 19.20 6.71
N LEU A 558 -2.76 18.65 7.19
CA LEU A 558 -4.04 19.36 7.31
C LEU A 558 -3.99 20.41 8.42
N GLU A 559 -3.35 20.09 9.55
CA GLU A 559 -3.15 21.01 10.67
C GLU A 559 -2.21 22.15 10.29
N ALA A 560 -1.08 21.86 9.65
CA ALA A 560 -0.17 22.87 9.12
C ALA A 560 -0.88 23.80 8.12
N PHE A 561 -1.71 23.25 7.24
CA PHE A 561 -2.51 24.05 6.32
C PHE A 561 -3.59 24.86 7.04
N TRP A 562 -4.24 24.31 8.05
CA TRP A 562 -5.23 25.01 8.87
C TRP A 562 -4.62 26.18 9.61
N MET A 563 -3.44 25.99 10.24
CA MET A 563 -2.70 27.03 10.95
C MET A 563 -2.28 28.17 10.01
N ALA A 564 -1.74 27.81 8.85
CA ALA A 564 -1.29 28.79 7.86
C ALA A 564 -2.45 29.47 7.13
N ARG A 565 -3.61 28.81 7.04
CA ARG A 565 -4.78 29.28 6.29
C ARG A 565 -6.09 28.85 6.95
N PRO A 566 -6.50 29.48 8.07
CA PRO A 566 -7.79 29.18 8.69
C PRO A 566 -8.95 29.49 7.73
N PRO A 567 -10.03 28.67 7.70
CA PRO A 567 -10.31 27.50 8.52
C PRO A 567 -9.82 26.17 7.91
N GLY A 568 -8.84 26.18 7.01
CA GLY A 568 -8.34 24.99 6.32
C GLY A 568 -9.27 24.45 5.22
N LEU A 569 -9.26 23.12 5.00
CA LEU A 569 -10.10 22.46 3.99
C LEU A 569 -11.56 22.32 4.47
N ILE A 570 -12.42 23.22 4.04
CA ILE A 570 -13.85 23.22 4.39
C ILE A 570 -14.72 22.19 3.62
N LYS A 571 -14.15 21.41 2.71
CA LYS A 571 -14.85 20.32 2.01
C LYS A 571 -14.47 18.99 2.65
N HIS A 572 -15.37 18.42 3.45
CA HIS A 572 -15.16 17.13 4.10
C HIS A 572 -14.79 16.03 3.10
N MET A 573 -15.44 15.96 1.93
CA MET A 573 -15.09 15.00 0.88
C MET A 573 -13.63 15.10 0.36
N TYR A 574 -12.95 16.24 0.54
CA TYR A 574 -11.53 16.38 0.17
C TYR A 574 -10.64 15.88 1.30
N VAL A 575 -11.02 16.16 2.55
CA VAL A 575 -10.36 15.66 3.75
C VAL A 575 -10.45 14.14 3.82
N GLU A 576 -11.65 13.59 3.63
CA GLU A 576 -11.90 12.15 3.55
C GLU A 576 -11.08 11.50 2.44
N GLU A 577 -11.00 12.12 1.25
CA GLU A 577 -10.18 11.60 0.16
C GLU A 577 -8.69 11.63 0.47
N LEU A 578 -8.19 12.67 1.16
CA LEU A 578 -6.80 12.74 1.61
C LEU A 578 -6.50 11.64 2.62
N TYR A 579 -7.34 11.46 3.64
CA TYR A 579 -7.16 10.35 4.59
C TYR A 579 -7.27 8.99 3.91
N ARG A 580 -8.26 8.79 3.02
CA ARG A 580 -8.46 7.54 2.28
C ARG A 580 -7.25 7.19 1.41
N ARG A 581 -6.62 8.19 0.78
CA ARG A 581 -5.50 7.97 -0.15
C ARG A 581 -4.13 7.98 0.52
N LEU A 582 -3.93 8.85 1.50
CA LEU A 582 -2.63 9.19 2.06
C LEU A 582 -2.56 8.99 3.59
N GLY A 583 -3.69 9.09 4.31
CA GLY A 583 -3.75 9.09 5.78
C GLY A 583 -3.96 7.70 6.35
N ARG A 584 -3.19 6.74 5.84
CA ARG A 584 -3.33 5.34 6.20
C ARG A 584 -2.92 5.16 7.68
N GLY A 585 -3.79 4.54 8.48
CA GLY A 585 -3.60 4.39 9.93
C GLY A 585 -3.94 5.64 10.77
N GLU A 586 -4.39 6.72 10.13
CA GLU A 586 -4.86 7.92 10.81
C GLU A 586 -6.40 7.90 10.92
N GLU A 587 -6.93 8.37 12.04
CA GLU A 587 -8.38 8.55 12.19
C GLU A 587 -8.81 9.82 11.43
N VAL A 588 -9.90 9.73 10.66
CA VAL A 588 -10.39 10.87 9.86
C VAL A 588 -10.84 12.00 10.79
N GLN A 589 -10.06 13.08 10.83
CA GLN A 589 -10.44 14.29 11.55
C GLN A 589 -11.04 15.32 10.59
N LEU A 590 -12.34 15.53 10.70
CA LEU A 590 -13.04 16.54 9.90
C LEU A 590 -12.97 17.91 10.60
N PRO A 591 -12.57 18.99 9.89
CA PRO A 591 -12.51 20.31 10.48
C PRO A 591 -13.91 20.84 10.78
N GLU A 592 -14.03 21.56 11.91
CA GLU A 592 -15.22 22.33 12.24
C GLU A 592 -15.42 23.46 11.23
N LEU A 593 -16.63 23.55 10.66
CA LEU A 593 -16.93 24.52 9.61
C LEU A 593 -17.43 25.84 10.23
N PRO A 594 -16.86 26.99 9.83
CA PRO A 594 -17.43 28.30 10.20
C PRO A 594 -18.88 28.44 9.75
N ALA A 595 -19.66 29.26 10.44
CA ALA A 595 -21.10 29.43 10.19
C ALA A 595 -21.42 29.75 8.71
N TRP A 596 -20.62 30.61 8.07
CA TRP A 596 -20.78 30.95 6.65
C TRP A 596 -20.54 29.75 5.72
N ALA A 597 -19.56 28.89 6.05
CA ALA A 597 -19.24 27.69 5.28
C ALA A 597 -20.31 26.61 5.50
N SER A 598 -20.74 26.39 6.75
CA SER A 598 -21.79 25.44 7.12
C SER A 598 -23.12 25.74 6.41
N ALA A 599 -23.53 27.01 6.33
CA ALA A 599 -24.75 27.43 5.64
C ALA A 599 -24.73 27.12 4.12
N LYS A 600 -23.55 27.20 3.49
CA LYS A 600 -23.36 26.92 2.05
C LYS A 600 -23.55 25.45 1.70
N TYR A 601 -23.03 24.53 2.52
CA TYR A 601 -23.18 23.09 2.30
C TYR A 601 -24.57 22.57 2.73
N SER A 602 -25.17 23.20 3.75
CA SER A 602 -26.54 22.89 4.21
C SER A 602 -27.62 23.24 3.16
N LYS A 603 -27.45 24.34 2.40
CA LYS A 603 -28.40 24.77 1.36
C LYS A 603 -28.40 23.84 0.12
N LYS A 604 -27.27 23.21 -0.23
CA LYS A 604 -27.21 22.25 -1.35
C LYS A 604 -27.85 20.90 -1.00
N ALA A 605 -27.80 20.46 0.26
CA ALA A 605 -28.51 19.27 0.73
C ALA A 605 -30.04 19.36 0.61
N LYS A 606 -30.60 20.59 0.60
CA LYS A 606 -32.03 20.84 0.36
C LYS A 606 -32.42 20.90 -1.11
N LYS A 607 -31.51 21.28 -2.02
CA LYS A 607 -31.78 21.32 -3.48
C LYS A 607 -31.61 19.96 -4.17
N GLY A 608 -30.78 19.06 -3.63
CA GLY A 608 -30.59 17.69 -4.15
C GLY A 608 -31.63 16.66 -3.66
N LYS A 609 -32.53 17.04 -2.74
CA LYS A 609 -33.57 16.14 -2.17
C LYS A 609 -34.96 16.37 -2.80
N ARG A 610 -35.03 16.40 -4.13
CA ARG A 610 -36.31 16.24 -4.87
C ARG A 610 -36.46 14.88 -5.57
N GLY A 611 -35.64 13.90 -5.22
CA GLY A 611 -35.99 12.47 -5.30
C GLY A 611 -36.23 11.99 -3.87
N SER A 612 -37.45 11.58 -3.55
CA SER A 612 -37.86 11.40 -2.16
C SER A 612 -37.09 10.23 -1.53
N HIS A 613 -36.58 10.43 -0.31
CA HIS A 613 -35.99 9.38 0.53
C HIS A 613 -36.96 8.22 0.78
N ALA A 614 -38.28 8.44 0.58
CA ALA A 614 -39.30 7.41 0.65
C ALA A 614 -39.24 6.42 -0.54
N ASP A 615 -38.77 6.85 -1.72
CA ASP A 615 -38.70 5.99 -2.91
C ASP A 615 -37.49 5.04 -2.86
N ARG A 616 -36.34 5.49 -2.33
CA ARG A 616 -35.18 4.60 -2.06
C ARG A 616 -35.47 3.58 -0.96
N VAL A 617 -36.14 4.00 0.12
CA VAL A 617 -36.52 3.08 1.21
C VAL A 617 -37.60 2.08 0.74
N LYS A 618 -38.53 2.48 -0.14
CA LYS A 618 -39.49 1.54 -0.75
C LYS A 618 -38.82 0.51 -1.66
N LEU A 619 -37.79 0.90 -2.41
CA LEU A 619 -37.03 0.01 -3.29
C LEU A 619 -36.20 -1.02 -2.50
N ASP A 620 -35.53 -0.59 -1.42
CA ASP A 620 -34.74 -1.48 -0.55
C ASP A 620 -35.62 -2.46 0.24
N VAL A 621 -36.81 -2.03 0.71
CA VAL A 621 -37.78 -2.91 1.39
C VAL A 621 -38.42 -3.91 0.42
N ALA A 622 -38.70 -3.51 -0.82
CA ALA A 622 -39.23 -4.42 -1.84
C ALA A 622 -38.19 -5.46 -2.27
N MET A 623 -36.91 -5.07 -2.37
CA MET A 623 -35.80 -5.97 -2.70
C MET A 623 -35.51 -6.96 -1.56
N MET A 624 -35.52 -6.52 -0.30
CA MET A 624 -35.42 -7.42 0.87
C MET A 624 -36.60 -8.39 0.98
N LYS A 625 -37.85 -7.91 0.74
CA LYS A 625 -39.02 -8.79 0.69
C LYS A 625 -38.91 -9.84 -0.42
N LYS A 626 -38.35 -9.48 -1.58
CA LYS A 626 -38.14 -10.40 -2.70
C LYS A 626 -37.10 -11.45 -2.33
N VAL A 627 -35.93 -11.06 -1.81
CA VAL A 627 -34.86 -11.98 -1.36
C VAL A 627 -35.34 -12.94 -0.26
N LEU A 628 -36.11 -12.45 0.72
CA LEU A 628 -36.67 -13.30 1.79
C LEU A 628 -37.81 -14.22 1.32
N SER A 629 -38.62 -13.79 0.34
CA SER A 629 -39.69 -14.62 -0.23
C SER A 629 -39.17 -15.76 -1.11
N THR A 630 -38.03 -15.57 -1.78
CA THR A 630 -37.44 -16.58 -2.67
C THR A 630 -36.61 -17.62 -1.89
N ALA A 631 -36.15 -17.30 -0.68
CA ALA A 631 -35.26 -18.16 0.10
C ALA A 631 -35.98 -19.15 1.03
N THR A 632 -37.27 -19.00 1.31
CA THR A 632 -37.97 -19.90 2.27
C THR A 632 -39.45 -20.08 1.94
N CYS A 633 -39.85 -21.32 1.67
CA CYS A 633 -41.26 -21.70 1.65
C CYS A 633 -41.78 -21.72 3.11
N GLY A 634 -42.49 -20.67 3.55
CA GLY A 634 -43.26 -20.68 4.81
C GLY A 634 -43.04 -19.52 5.81
N LEU A 635 -42.10 -18.59 5.59
CA LEU A 635 -41.83 -17.50 6.55
C LEU A 635 -42.66 -16.23 6.26
N LYS A 636 -43.51 -15.82 7.22
CA LYS A 636 -44.17 -14.50 7.21
C LYS A 636 -43.34 -13.48 8.02
N THR A 637 -42.82 -12.45 7.36
CA THR A 637 -42.11 -11.33 8.01
C THR A 637 -42.97 -10.06 8.03
N SER A 638 -42.97 -9.33 9.16
CA SER A 638 -43.68 -8.04 9.29
C SER A 638 -42.72 -6.92 9.69
N PHE A 639 -42.78 -5.79 8.99
CA PHE A 639 -41.92 -4.63 9.20
C PHE A 639 -42.74 -3.41 9.63
N GLY A 640 -42.27 -2.66 10.63
CA GLY A 640 -42.90 -1.42 11.11
C GLY A 640 -41.87 -0.32 11.40
N LEU A 641 -42.15 0.90 10.94
CA LEU A 641 -41.33 2.10 11.18
C LEU A 641 -42.01 3.00 12.22
N LYS A 642 -41.34 3.28 13.35
CA LYS A 642 -41.71 4.34 14.29
C LYS A 642 -40.46 5.08 14.78
N GLY A 643 -40.30 6.34 14.40
CA GLY A 643 -39.19 7.22 14.85
C GLY A 643 -37.82 6.88 14.26
N VAL A 644 -36.77 7.60 14.69
CA VAL A 644 -35.39 7.62 14.15
C VAL A 644 -34.59 6.31 14.41
N GLY A 645 -35.26 5.15 14.34
CA GLY A 645 -34.64 3.83 14.44
C GLY A 645 -35.48 2.76 13.74
N VAL A 646 -34.82 1.81 13.08
CA VAL A 646 -35.48 0.65 12.44
C VAL A 646 -35.58 -0.47 13.47
N LYS A 647 -36.80 -0.92 13.79
CA LYS A 647 -37.03 -2.17 14.53
C LYS A 647 -37.31 -3.29 13.53
N LEU A 648 -36.56 -4.38 13.62
CA LEU A 648 -36.73 -5.57 12.79
C LEU A 648 -37.21 -6.71 13.68
N ASN A 649 -38.46 -7.12 13.48
CA ASN A 649 -39.08 -8.25 14.19
C ASN A 649 -39.22 -9.41 13.21
N VAL A 650 -38.47 -10.49 13.44
CA VAL A 650 -38.60 -11.72 12.64
C VAL A 650 -39.39 -12.74 13.46
N THR A 651 -40.47 -13.27 12.86
CA THR A 651 -41.30 -14.31 13.47
C THR A 651 -41.22 -15.56 12.61
N VAL A 652 -40.83 -16.68 13.22
CA VAL A 652 -40.77 -17.99 12.54
C VAL A 652 -42.06 -18.75 12.83
N ILE A 653 -42.71 -19.24 11.78
CA ILE A 653 -43.95 -20.03 11.86
C ILE A 653 -43.68 -21.38 11.21
N ALA A 654 -44.01 -22.47 11.90
CA ALA A 654 -43.87 -23.82 11.38
C ALA A 654 -44.89 -24.09 10.25
N ALA A 655 -44.66 -25.13 9.44
CA ALA A 655 -45.51 -25.47 8.29
C ALA A 655 -46.99 -25.74 8.67
N ASN A 656 -47.27 -26.10 9.93
CA ASN A 656 -48.62 -26.29 10.47
C ASN A 656 -49.28 -24.99 10.99
N GLY A 657 -48.65 -23.83 10.79
CA GLY A 657 -49.17 -22.52 11.20
C GLY A 657 -48.89 -22.12 12.64
N SER A 658 -48.22 -22.97 13.43
CA SER A 658 -47.86 -22.65 14.82
C SER A 658 -46.63 -21.73 14.91
N ARG A 659 -46.66 -20.78 15.84
CA ARG A 659 -45.61 -19.76 16.03
C ARG A 659 -44.46 -20.35 16.85
N VAL A 660 -43.24 -20.37 16.30
CA VAL A 660 -42.08 -21.05 16.89
C VAL A 660 -41.26 -20.11 17.76
N SER A 661 -40.89 -18.93 17.26
CA SER A 661 -40.11 -17.94 18.04
C SER A 661 -40.24 -16.52 17.47
N THR A 662 -39.84 -15.51 18.26
CA THR A 662 -39.78 -14.10 17.83
C THR A 662 -38.49 -13.46 18.35
N MET A 663 -37.73 -12.81 17.46
CA MET A 663 -36.49 -12.11 17.81
C MET A 663 -36.67 -10.60 17.63
N ASP A 664 -36.31 -9.82 18.66
CA ASP A 664 -36.31 -8.35 18.65
C ASP A 664 -34.85 -7.86 18.52
N CYS A 665 -34.46 -7.44 17.32
CA CYS A 665 -33.11 -6.95 17.05
C CYS A 665 -32.97 -5.48 17.45
N HIS A 666 -32.53 -5.22 18.69
CA HIS A 666 -32.12 -3.89 19.12
C HIS A 666 -30.60 -3.70 18.93
N HIS A 667 -30.20 -3.08 17.82
CA HIS A 667 -28.83 -2.57 17.64
C HIS A 667 -28.87 -1.07 17.37
N LYS A 668 -28.56 -0.26 18.39
CA LYS A 668 -28.37 1.18 18.24
C LYS A 668 -27.00 1.44 17.59
N LYS A 669 -27.01 2.12 16.44
CA LYS A 669 -25.90 2.85 15.76
C LYS A 669 -25.01 2.18 14.70
N ARG A 670 -25.14 0.91 14.30
CA ARG A 670 -24.24 0.32 13.26
C ARG A 670 -24.83 -0.01 11.89
N LEU A 671 -26.12 0.26 11.64
CA LEU A 671 -26.77 -0.08 10.37
C LEU A 671 -26.85 1.08 9.36
N LEU A 672 -26.40 2.28 9.70
CA LEU A 672 -26.56 3.48 8.86
C LEU A 672 -25.35 3.81 7.95
N TYR A 673 -24.27 3.01 8.00
CA TYR A 673 -23.08 3.15 7.15
C TYR A 673 -22.58 1.80 6.64
N ALA A 674 -23.50 0.96 6.15
CA ALA A 674 -23.18 -0.34 5.58
C ALA A 674 -23.02 -0.22 4.04
N ASP A 675 -21.77 -0.29 3.58
CA ASP A 675 -21.43 -0.50 2.17
C ASP A 675 -21.90 -1.90 1.68
N THR A 676 -21.83 -2.19 0.39
CA THR A 676 -22.36 -3.41 -0.25
C THR A 676 -21.91 -4.72 0.42
N ASP A 677 -20.71 -4.80 1.00
CA ASP A 677 -20.21 -6.01 1.68
C ASP A 677 -20.82 -6.25 3.06
N SER A 678 -21.28 -5.19 3.75
CA SER A 678 -21.96 -5.33 5.05
C SER A 678 -23.38 -5.87 4.92
N ARG A 679 -23.97 -5.84 3.71
CA ARG A 679 -25.27 -6.46 3.42
C ARG A 679 -25.17 -7.98 3.42
N TRP A 680 -24.05 -8.54 2.95
CA TRP A 680 -23.79 -9.98 3.00
C TRP A 680 -23.62 -10.48 4.42
N LEU A 681 -22.94 -9.72 5.30
CA LEU A 681 -22.76 -10.08 6.71
C LEU A 681 -24.08 -10.15 7.49
N VAL A 682 -25.02 -9.22 7.27
CA VAL A 682 -26.35 -9.26 7.93
C VAL A 682 -27.19 -10.42 7.39
N THR A 683 -27.09 -10.69 6.09
CA THR A 683 -27.81 -11.80 5.44
C THR A 683 -27.25 -13.16 5.88
N TRP A 684 -25.93 -13.25 6.05
CA TRP A 684 -25.21 -14.43 6.56
C TRP A 684 -25.54 -14.70 8.03
N PHE A 685 -25.55 -13.68 8.88
CA PHE A 685 -25.94 -13.82 10.30
C PHE A 685 -27.40 -14.28 10.47
N LEU A 686 -28.32 -13.75 9.65
CA LEU A 686 -29.72 -14.21 9.65
C LEU A 686 -29.85 -15.64 9.13
N PHE A 687 -29.03 -16.02 8.14
CA PHE A 687 -29.00 -17.36 7.56
C PHE A 687 -28.47 -18.42 8.55
N GLU A 688 -27.36 -18.14 9.25
CA GLU A 688 -26.83 -19.04 10.28
C GLU A 688 -27.80 -19.20 11.46
N TYR A 689 -28.44 -18.11 11.89
CA TYR A 689 -29.44 -18.18 12.96
C TYR A 689 -30.68 -19.00 12.55
N LEU A 690 -31.17 -18.84 11.32
CA LEU A 690 -32.29 -19.64 10.79
C LEU A 690 -31.95 -21.12 10.66
N LEU A 691 -30.73 -21.45 10.21
CA LEU A 691 -30.25 -22.84 10.14
C LEU A 691 -30.14 -23.47 11.53
N ALA A 692 -29.58 -22.73 12.50
CA ALA A 692 -29.46 -23.19 13.89
C ALA A 692 -30.84 -23.50 14.50
N GLU A 693 -31.85 -22.67 14.22
CA GLU A 693 -33.17 -22.84 14.84
C GLU A 693 -34.05 -23.86 14.13
N CYS A 694 -33.92 -24.02 12.81
CA CYS A 694 -34.53 -25.14 12.08
C CYS A 694 -33.94 -26.49 12.53
N TRP A 695 -32.63 -26.54 12.77
CA TRP A 695 -31.96 -27.73 13.33
C TRP A 695 -32.48 -28.05 14.73
N ARG A 696 -32.60 -27.03 15.59
CA ARG A 696 -33.04 -27.17 16.99
C ARG A 696 -34.48 -27.68 17.13
N HIS A 697 -35.34 -27.42 16.15
CA HIS A 697 -36.75 -27.81 16.15
C HIS A 697 -37.09 -28.93 15.15
N HIS A 698 -36.09 -29.59 14.55
CA HIS A 698 -36.25 -30.68 13.59
C HIS A 698 -37.19 -30.36 12.41
N VAL A 699 -37.11 -29.12 11.89
CA VAL A 699 -37.91 -28.69 10.74
C VAL A 699 -37.09 -28.92 9.46
N PRO A 700 -37.58 -29.69 8.46
CA PRO A 700 -36.85 -29.92 7.22
C PRO A 700 -36.75 -28.64 6.38
N VAL A 701 -35.54 -28.33 5.88
CA VAL A 701 -35.26 -27.15 5.04
C VAL A 701 -34.77 -27.59 3.67
N ILE A 702 -35.37 -27.06 2.60
CA ILE A 702 -34.87 -27.19 1.22
C ILE A 702 -34.11 -25.91 0.88
N ILE A 703 -32.82 -26.03 0.61
CA ILE A 703 -31.95 -24.91 0.22
C ILE A 703 -31.74 -24.98 -1.30
N LEU A 704 -32.29 -24.02 -2.03
CA LEU A 704 -32.01 -23.81 -3.45
C LEU A 704 -30.92 -22.75 -3.59
N PHE A 705 -29.75 -23.15 -4.10
CA PHE A 705 -28.73 -22.20 -4.55
C PHE A 705 -29.11 -21.71 -5.95
N LEU A 706 -29.43 -20.42 -6.08
CA LEU A 706 -29.44 -19.73 -7.37
C LEU A 706 -28.07 -19.05 -7.53
N VAL A 707 -27.32 -19.47 -8.55
CA VAL A 707 -26.03 -18.86 -8.97
C VAL A 707 -26.28 -17.50 -9.61
#